data_AF-M9YZN9-F1
#
_entry.id   AF-M9YZN9-F1
#
_cell.length_a   1.000
_cell.length_b   1.000
_cell.length_c   1.000
_cell.angle_alpha   90.00
_cell.angle_beta   90.00
_cell.angle_gamma   90.00
#
_symmetry.space_group_name_H-M   'P 1'
#
loop_
_entity.id
_entity.type
_entity.pdbx_description
1 polymer ?
#
loop_
_entity_poly.entity_id
_entity_poly.type
_entity_poly.pdbx_seq_one_letter_code
_entity_poly.pdbx_strand_id
1 'polypeptide(L)'
;MFPMWTLKREFLILFNMILISKLLGARWFPKTLPCDVFLDAPKAQVIVDCTDKHLTDIPGGIPTNATNLTLTINHIPGISPASFHQLENLVEIDFRCNCVPVRLGPKDNVCKNRLQIKPRSFSRLTNLKSLYLDGNQLLEIPQDLPPSLQLLSLEANNIFLIMKKNLTELANIEMLYLGQNCYYRNPCNVSFFIEKDAFLNLKNLKLLSLKDNNITAVPTILPSSLTELYLYNNIIAKIQEDDFKMLNQLQILDLSGNCPRCYNVPYPCTPCENNSPLQIHANAFDALTELQVLRLHSNSLQYVPQRWFKNINKLKELDLSQNFLAKEIGDAKFLHLLHNLVQLDLSFNYELQVYHASMNLSEAFSSLKNLRVLRIKGYVFKELKDLNLSPLRNLSNLEVLDLGTNFIKIADLSIFKQFKTLKVIDLSMNKISPSGESSEVGFCSNTRTSVAGHGPQVLETLHYFRYDEYARSCRFKNRETSSFLPFNEGCYMYGQTLDLSKNNIFFIKSSDFRHLSFLKCLNLSGNSISQTLNGSEFQPLAELKYLDFSNNRLDLLYSTAFEELRNLEVLDISSNSHYFQSEGITHMLNFTKNLKVLRKLMMNNNDISTSTSRTMESESLTILEFRGNHLDVLWKDGDNRYLKFFKNLLNLKELDISENSLSFLPPGVFESMPPNLKTLYLVNNKFKSFNWGKLQLLKNLETLDLSYNQLRTVPERLSNCSRSLKKLILKNNQIRHLTKYFLQDAFQLRYLDLSSNKIQIIQKSSFPENVLNNLDMLLLHRNRFLCTCDAVWFVWWVNHTEVTIPYLATDVTCTGPGAHKGQSVVSLDLYTCELDLTNLILFSLSMSMALFLMVVTTANHLYFWDVWYSYHFCKAKIKGYQRLTPTDSCYDAFIVYDTKDPAVTEWVLDELVAKLEDPREKHFNLCLEERDWLPGQPVLENLSQSIQLSKKTVFVMTDKYAKTENFKIAFYLSHQRLIDEKVDVIILIFLEKPLQKSKFLQLRKRLCGSSVLEWPRNPQAHPYFWQCLKNALATDNHVTYSQVFKETV
;
A
#
# COMPACT_ATOMS: atom_id res chain seq x y z
N MET A 1 16.98 -61.45 13.97
CA MET A 1 15.52 -61.60 13.74
C MET A 1 14.88 -60.24 13.99
N PHE A 2 14.57 -59.52 12.90
CA PHE A 2 13.65 -58.36 12.86
C PHE A 2 12.19 -58.86 13.00
N PRO A 3 11.14 -58.02 13.19
CA PRO A 3 11.11 -56.56 13.31
C PRO A 3 10.22 -56.00 14.46
N MET A 4 10.48 -54.75 14.85
CA MET A 4 9.46 -53.89 15.47
C MET A 4 9.67 -52.45 14.97
N TRP A 5 9.27 -52.19 13.72
CA TRP A 5 9.54 -50.95 13.00
C TRP A 5 8.34 -50.56 12.10
N THR A 6 7.13 -50.39 12.65
CA THR A 6 5.96 -49.96 11.84
C THR A 6 4.89 -49.13 12.55
N LEU A 7 5.09 -48.58 13.76
CA LEU A 7 4.02 -47.79 14.41
C LEU A 7 4.31 -46.30 14.65
N LYS A 8 5.54 -45.81 14.42
CA LYS A 8 5.88 -44.39 14.64
C LYS A 8 5.85 -43.51 13.38
N ARG A 9 5.63 -44.10 12.19
CA ARG A 9 5.65 -43.35 10.92
C ARG A 9 4.26 -42.85 10.51
N GLU A 10 3.18 -43.55 10.88
CA GLU A 10 1.82 -43.12 10.51
C GLU A 10 1.28 -41.97 11.37
N PHE A 11 1.66 -41.88 12.65
CA PHE A 11 1.25 -40.77 13.51
C PHE A 11 1.92 -39.44 13.13
N LEU A 12 3.16 -39.48 12.61
CA LEU A 12 3.86 -38.29 12.12
C LEU A 12 3.35 -37.83 10.74
N ILE A 13 2.77 -38.73 9.95
CA ILE A 13 2.16 -38.41 8.66
C ILE A 13 0.76 -37.84 8.86
N LEU A 14 -0.05 -38.38 9.79
CA LEU A 14 -1.36 -37.81 10.13
C LEU A 14 -1.25 -36.45 10.83
N PHE A 15 -0.26 -36.24 11.70
CA PHE A 15 -0.04 -34.93 12.32
C PHE A 15 0.48 -33.90 11.30
N ASN A 16 1.28 -34.31 10.31
CA ASN A 16 1.65 -33.45 9.18
C ASN A 16 0.45 -33.17 8.26
N MET A 17 -0.42 -34.14 7.98
CA MET A 17 -1.62 -33.93 7.14
C MET A 17 -2.65 -33.01 7.81
N ILE A 18 -2.78 -33.06 9.14
CA ILE A 18 -3.65 -32.15 9.90
C ILE A 18 -3.04 -30.74 9.99
N LEU A 19 -1.70 -30.62 10.10
CA LEU A 19 -1.03 -29.31 10.02
C LEU A 19 -1.15 -28.70 8.61
N ILE A 20 -1.01 -29.50 7.55
CA ILE A 20 -1.17 -29.05 6.16
C ILE A 20 -2.62 -28.59 5.88
N SER A 21 -3.63 -29.22 6.51
CA SER A 21 -5.04 -28.84 6.30
C SER A 21 -5.42 -27.46 6.88
N LYS A 22 -4.81 -27.04 7.99
CA LYS A 22 -5.03 -25.68 8.56
C LYS A 22 -4.18 -24.59 7.91
N LEU A 23 -3.14 -24.98 7.16
CA LEU A 23 -2.27 -24.05 6.43
C LEU A 23 -2.82 -23.62 5.06
N LEU A 24 -3.93 -24.19 4.59
CA LEU A 24 -4.43 -23.99 3.21
C LEU A 24 -5.35 -22.76 3.02
N GLY A 25 -5.65 -21.99 4.08
CA GLY A 25 -6.72 -20.98 4.06
C GLY A 25 -6.43 -19.62 3.38
N ALA A 26 -5.19 -19.29 3.00
CA ALA A 26 -4.88 -17.99 2.38
C ALA A 26 -3.66 -17.96 1.44
N ARG A 27 -3.04 -19.12 1.16
CA ARG A 27 -1.60 -19.17 0.86
C ARG A 27 -1.14 -19.09 -0.60
N TRP A 28 -2.02 -18.85 -1.58
CA TRP A 28 -1.67 -19.11 -2.99
C TRP A 28 -2.12 -18.03 -3.99
N PHE A 29 -2.26 -16.77 -3.57
CA PHE A 29 -2.63 -15.70 -4.50
C PHE A 29 -1.45 -14.76 -4.75
N PRO A 30 -1.12 -14.47 -6.03
CA PRO A 30 0.00 -13.60 -6.34
C PRO A 30 -0.30 -12.19 -5.84
N LYS A 31 0.56 -11.66 -4.95
CA LYS A 31 0.42 -10.29 -4.41
C LYS A 31 0.57 -9.19 -5.47
N THR A 32 1.04 -9.56 -6.66
CA THR A 32 1.07 -8.71 -7.84
C THR A 32 -0.31 -8.50 -8.47
N LEU A 33 -1.32 -9.31 -8.11
CA LEU A 33 -2.69 -9.13 -8.55
C LEU A 33 -3.23 -7.79 -8.02
N PRO A 34 -3.67 -6.86 -8.88
CA PRO A 34 -4.21 -5.56 -8.47
C PRO A 34 -5.64 -5.65 -7.93
N CYS A 35 -5.99 -6.76 -7.27
CA CYS A 35 -7.34 -7.03 -6.76
C CYS A 35 -7.26 -7.56 -5.33
N ASP A 36 -8.25 -7.21 -4.53
CA ASP A 36 -8.37 -7.68 -3.16
C ASP A 36 -9.03 -9.07 -3.19
N VAL A 37 -8.37 -10.08 -2.59
CA VAL A 37 -8.85 -11.46 -2.60
C VAL A 37 -9.32 -11.84 -1.19
N PHE A 38 -10.58 -12.25 -1.08
CA PHE A 38 -11.19 -12.70 0.16
C PHE A 38 -11.58 -14.17 0.06
N LEU A 39 -11.38 -14.90 1.16
CA LEU A 39 -11.81 -16.29 1.28
C LEU A 39 -12.92 -16.38 2.34
N ASP A 40 -14.14 -16.65 1.90
CA ASP A 40 -15.27 -16.90 2.78
C ASP A 40 -15.32 -18.41 3.09
N ALA A 41 -14.53 -18.82 4.08
CA ALA A 41 -14.36 -20.21 4.50
C ALA A 41 -15.69 -20.97 4.74
N PRO A 42 -16.72 -20.43 5.42
CA PRO A 42 -17.98 -21.14 5.63
C PRO A 42 -18.80 -21.36 4.37
N LYS A 43 -18.63 -20.54 3.32
CA LYS A 43 -19.34 -20.70 2.03
C LYS A 43 -18.46 -21.29 0.92
N ALA A 44 -17.19 -21.58 1.22
CA ALA A 44 -16.17 -21.97 0.25
C ALA A 44 -16.10 -21.04 -0.99
N GLN A 45 -16.35 -19.74 -0.78
CA GLN A 45 -16.32 -18.74 -1.86
C GLN A 45 -14.96 -18.03 -1.89
N VAL A 46 -14.43 -17.86 -3.09
CA VAL A 46 -13.21 -17.08 -3.35
C VAL A 46 -13.65 -15.84 -4.12
N ILE A 47 -13.61 -14.70 -3.44
CA ILE A 47 -14.08 -13.42 -3.95
C ILE A 47 -12.86 -12.60 -4.37
N VAL A 48 -12.82 -12.21 -5.64
CA VAL A 48 -11.78 -11.35 -6.22
C VAL A 48 -12.42 -10.01 -6.55
N ASP A 49 -12.02 -8.97 -5.82
CA ASP A 49 -12.53 -7.61 -5.96
C ASP A 49 -11.49 -6.68 -6.58
N CYS A 50 -11.72 -6.33 -7.84
CA CYS A 50 -10.91 -5.40 -8.63
C CYS A 50 -11.63 -4.05 -8.83
N THR A 51 -12.51 -3.65 -7.91
CA THR A 51 -13.27 -2.38 -7.99
C THR A 51 -12.34 -1.17 -8.00
N ASP A 52 -12.52 -0.27 -8.99
CA ASP A 52 -11.83 1.04 -9.08
C ASP A 52 -10.29 0.94 -9.09
N LYS A 53 -9.76 -0.07 -9.78
CA LYS A 53 -8.31 -0.35 -9.87
C LYS A 53 -7.69 0.18 -11.18
N HIS A 54 -8.46 0.95 -11.97
CA HIS A 54 -8.04 1.58 -13.22
C HIS A 54 -7.52 0.59 -14.28
N LEU A 55 -8.04 -0.64 -14.28
CA LEU A 55 -7.60 -1.71 -15.17
C LEU A 55 -8.01 -1.43 -16.63
N THR A 56 -7.11 -1.68 -17.58
CA THR A 56 -7.41 -1.65 -19.02
C THR A 56 -7.67 -3.03 -19.61
N ASP A 57 -7.26 -4.08 -18.91
CA ASP A 57 -7.46 -5.48 -19.28
C ASP A 57 -7.75 -6.30 -18.02
N ILE A 58 -8.33 -7.49 -18.18
CA ILE A 58 -8.53 -8.42 -17.07
C ILE A 58 -7.15 -8.93 -16.63
N PRO A 59 -6.77 -8.77 -15.35
CA PRO A 59 -5.43 -9.11 -14.91
C PRO A 59 -5.18 -10.61 -14.98
N GLY A 60 -3.98 -11.00 -15.41
CA GLY A 60 -3.51 -12.38 -15.29
C GLY A 60 -3.27 -12.78 -13.83
N GLY A 61 -3.29 -14.08 -13.54
CA GLY A 61 -3.06 -14.60 -12.18
C GLY A 61 -4.28 -14.56 -11.26
N ILE A 62 -5.48 -14.32 -11.80
CA ILE A 62 -6.73 -14.56 -11.06
C ILE A 62 -6.81 -16.06 -10.71
N PRO A 63 -7.17 -16.41 -9.46
CA PRO A 63 -7.22 -17.80 -9.04
C PRO A 63 -8.24 -18.63 -9.82
N THR A 64 -7.87 -19.85 -10.20
CA THR A 64 -8.76 -20.76 -10.95
C THR A 64 -9.97 -21.25 -10.14
N ASN A 65 -9.88 -21.17 -8.81
CA ASN A 65 -10.96 -21.45 -7.87
C ASN A 65 -11.81 -20.22 -7.51
N ALA A 66 -11.61 -19.07 -8.18
CA ALA A 66 -12.43 -17.88 -7.99
C ALA A 66 -13.90 -18.18 -8.31
N THR A 67 -14.79 -17.81 -7.39
CA THR A 67 -16.25 -17.97 -7.56
C THR A 67 -16.92 -16.65 -7.91
N ASN A 68 -16.44 -15.55 -7.36
CA ASN A 68 -17.00 -14.21 -7.57
C ASN A 68 -15.90 -13.28 -8.07
N LEU A 69 -16.11 -12.69 -9.25
CA LEU A 69 -15.18 -11.76 -9.86
C LEU A 69 -15.84 -10.40 -10.05
N THR A 70 -15.30 -9.37 -9.40
CA THR A 70 -15.78 -7.99 -9.51
C THR A 70 -14.74 -7.13 -10.23
N LEU A 71 -15.12 -6.56 -11.36
CA LEU A 71 -14.30 -5.75 -12.26
C LEU A 71 -14.93 -4.37 -12.50
N THR A 72 -15.70 -3.86 -11.54
CA THR A 72 -16.46 -2.62 -11.71
C THR A 72 -15.60 -1.36 -11.66
N ILE A 73 -16.01 -0.32 -12.37
CA ILE A 73 -15.31 0.98 -12.46
C ILE A 73 -13.85 0.78 -12.93
N ASN A 74 -13.69 0.10 -14.06
CA ASN A 74 -12.43 -0.03 -14.76
C ASN A 74 -12.58 0.49 -16.21
N HIS A 75 -11.57 0.31 -17.05
CA HIS A 75 -11.53 0.82 -18.42
C HIS A 75 -11.28 -0.31 -19.43
N ILE A 76 -11.85 -1.49 -19.18
CA ILE A 76 -11.63 -2.67 -20.02
C ILE A 76 -12.46 -2.54 -21.31
N PRO A 77 -11.84 -2.53 -22.51
CA PRO A 77 -12.52 -2.18 -23.76
C PRO A 77 -13.36 -3.31 -24.37
N GLY A 78 -13.11 -4.57 -23.98
CA GLY A 78 -13.83 -5.71 -24.52
C GLY A 78 -13.65 -7.00 -23.74
N ILE A 79 -14.54 -7.95 -24.00
CA ILE A 79 -14.55 -9.31 -23.45
C ILE A 79 -14.39 -10.29 -24.61
N SER A 80 -13.55 -11.30 -24.40
CA SER A 80 -13.31 -12.37 -25.38
C SER A 80 -13.36 -13.76 -24.72
N PRO A 81 -13.42 -14.85 -25.50
CA PRO A 81 -13.32 -16.21 -24.92
C PRO A 81 -12.05 -16.47 -24.11
N ALA A 82 -10.97 -15.72 -24.37
CA ALA A 82 -9.73 -15.82 -23.60
C ALA A 82 -9.84 -15.19 -22.21
N SER A 83 -10.76 -14.22 -22.02
CA SER A 83 -10.94 -13.46 -20.78
C SER A 83 -11.22 -14.32 -19.55
N PHE A 84 -11.97 -15.42 -19.72
CA PHE A 84 -12.38 -16.30 -18.62
C PHE A 84 -11.94 -17.75 -18.82
N HIS A 85 -10.99 -18.01 -19.73
CA HIS A 85 -10.63 -19.36 -20.15
C HIS A 85 -10.17 -20.28 -19.00
N GLN A 86 -9.55 -19.72 -17.96
CA GLN A 86 -9.05 -20.45 -16.79
C GLN A 86 -9.99 -20.39 -15.57
N LEU A 87 -11.16 -19.76 -15.69
CA LEU A 87 -12.03 -19.38 -14.58
C LEU A 87 -13.40 -20.11 -14.63
N GLU A 88 -13.39 -21.43 -14.78
CA GLU A 88 -14.61 -22.24 -14.99
C GLU A 88 -15.54 -22.32 -13.77
N ASN A 89 -15.04 -22.00 -12.57
CA ASN A 89 -15.78 -22.05 -11.31
C ASN A 89 -16.55 -20.75 -11.00
N LEU A 90 -16.53 -19.77 -11.90
CA LEU A 90 -17.22 -18.49 -11.69
C LEU A 90 -18.74 -18.70 -11.59
N VAL A 91 -19.30 -18.24 -10.48
CA VAL A 91 -20.73 -18.18 -10.20
C VAL A 91 -21.26 -16.77 -10.44
N GLU A 92 -20.45 -15.75 -10.17
CA GLU A 92 -20.82 -14.34 -10.32
C GLU A 92 -19.73 -13.55 -11.03
N ILE A 93 -20.14 -12.79 -12.05
CA ILE A 93 -19.30 -11.79 -12.72
C ILE A 93 -19.99 -10.42 -12.59
N ASP A 94 -19.32 -9.50 -11.91
CA ASP A 94 -19.69 -8.08 -11.91
C ASP A 94 -18.74 -7.29 -12.80
N PHE A 95 -19.23 -6.93 -13.99
CA PHE A 95 -18.49 -6.16 -14.99
C PHE A 95 -19.12 -4.78 -15.20
N ARG A 96 -19.73 -4.20 -14.16
CA ARG A 96 -20.45 -2.92 -14.29
C ARG A 96 -19.53 -1.73 -14.53
N CYS A 97 -20.00 -0.75 -15.28
CA CYS A 97 -19.41 0.58 -15.39
C CYS A 97 -17.97 0.61 -15.92
N ASN A 98 -17.63 -0.28 -16.86
CA ASN A 98 -16.36 -0.21 -17.60
C ASN A 98 -16.42 0.84 -18.73
N CYS A 99 -17.62 1.14 -19.22
CA CYS A 99 -17.84 2.16 -20.25
C CYS A 99 -19.18 2.85 -20.03
N VAL A 100 -19.26 3.70 -19.01
CA VAL A 100 -20.51 4.38 -18.62
C VAL A 100 -20.97 5.39 -19.69
N PRO A 101 -22.30 5.59 -19.88
CA PRO A 101 -22.81 6.62 -20.77
C PRO A 101 -22.31 8.04 -20.40
N VAL A 102 -22.14 8.89 -21.41
CA VAL A 102 -21.43 10.18 -21.29
C VAL A 102 -22.00 11.12 -20.22
N ARG A 103 -23.32 11.14 -19.98
CA ARG A 103 -23.93 12.01 -18.94
C ARG A 103 -24.00 11.37 -17.55
N LEU A 104 -23.69 10.08 -17.44
CA LEU A 104 -23.64 9.34 -16.17
C LEU A 104 -22.24 9.28 -15.59
N GLY A 105 -21.22 9.13 -16.45
CA GLY A 105 -19.83 9.02 -16.05
C GLY A 105 -19.12 10.33 -15.67
N PRO A 106 -17.92 10.21 -15.07
CA PRO A 106 -17.03 11.35 -14.83
C PRO A 106 -16.65 12.02 -16.15
N LYS A 107 -16.52 13.35 -16.13
CA LYS A 107 -16.16 14.13 -17.33
C LYS A 107 -14.68 14.08 -17.67
N ASP A 108 -13.85 13.70 -16.70
CA ASP A 108 -12.40 13.64 -16.87
C ASP A 108 -11.96 12.39 -17.64
N ASN A 109 -12.70 11.28 -17.53
CA ASN A 109 -12.42 10.00 -18.18
C ASN A 109 -13.65 9.49 -18.94
N VAL A 110 -13.93 10.11 -20.09
CA VAL A 110 -15.06 9.71 -20.94
C VAL A 110 -14.69 8.49 -21.79
N CYS A 111 -15.46 7.41 -21.66
CA CYS A 111 -15.32 6.23 -22.51
C CYS A 111 -15.68 6.58 -23.97
N LYS A 112 -14.73 6.37 -24.90
CA LYS A 112 -14.89 6.69 -26.33
C LYS A 112 -15.51 5.57 -27.16
N ASN A 113 -15.23 4.32 -26.80
CA ASN A 113 -15.66 3.13 -27.53
C ASN A 113 -16.48 2.23 -26.59
N ARG A 114 -17.69 1.87 -27.00
CA ARG A 114 -18.52 0.91 -26.24
C ARG A 114 -17.81 -0.42 -26.01
N LEU A 115 -18.20 -1.11 -24.95
CA LEU A 115 -17.69 -2.45 -24.64
C LEU A 115 -17.99 -3.41 -25.80
N GLN A 116 -16.95 -4.11 -26.28
CA GLN A 116 -17.07 -5.12 -27.33
C GLN A 116 -17.08 -6.52 -26.72
N ILE A 117 -18.17 -7.27 -26.87
CA ILE A 117 -18.27 -8.66 -26.39
C ILE A 117 -18.18 -9.58 -27.61
N LYS A 118 -17.11 -10.39 -27.70
CA LYS A 118 -16.97 -11.38 -28.78
C LYS A 118 -17.90 -12.60 -28.54
N PRO A 119 -18.35 -13.29 -29.61
CA PRO A 119 -19.14 -14.51 -29.48
C PRO A 119 -18.45 -15.59 -28.63
N ARG A 120 -19.22 -16.44 -27.97
CA ARG A 120 -18.78 -17.53 -27.09
C ARG A 120 -17.96 -17.11 -25.86
N SER A 121 -17.98 -15.83 -25.47
CA SER A 121 -17.21 -15.33 -24.32
C SER A 121 -17.66 -15.92 -22.97
N PHE A 122 -18.96 -16.21 -22.80
CA PHE A 122 -19.52 -16.73 -21.54
C PHE A 122 -19.94 -18.20 -21.61
N SER A 123 -20.10 -18.75 -22.81
CA SER A 123 -20.63 -20.11 -23.06
C SER A 123 -19.97 -21.26 -22.30
N ARG A 124 -18.67 -21.13 -21.94
CA ARG A 124 -17.92 -22.15 -21.19
C ARG A 124 -18.16 -22.12 -19.68
N LEU A 125 -18.73 -21.04 -19.15
CA LEU A 125 -18.93 -20.82 -17.72
C LEU A 125 -20.22 -21.51 -17.26
N THR A 126 -20.15 -22.84 -17.13
CA THR A 126 -21.32 -23.71 -16.82
C THR A 126 -21.89 -23.49 -15.42
N ASN A 127 -21.14 -22.88 -14.51
CA ASN A 127 -21.56 -22.57 -13.14
C ASN A 127 -22.06 -21.13 -12.95
N LEU A 128 -22.02 -20.30 -14.01
CA LEU A 128 -22.35 -18.88 -13.91
C LEU A 128 -23.85 -18.71 -13.63
N LYS A 129 -24.17 -18.06 -12.51
CA LYS A 129 -25.55 -17.74 -12.08
C LYS A 129 -25.87 -16.27 -12.20
N SER A 130 -24.91 -15.38 -11.98
CA SER A 130 -25.14 -13.93 -11.95
C SER A 130 -24.17 -13.19 -12.87
N LEU A 131 -24.71 -12.36 -13.76
CA LEU A 131 -23.94 -11.54 -14.68
C LEU A 131 -24.44 -10.09 -14.66
N TYR A 132 -23.55 -9.18 -14.25
CA TYR A 132 -23.82 -7.74 -14.26
C TYR A 132 -23.00 -7.05 -15.34
N LEU A 133 -23.69 -6.42 -16.28
CA LEU A 133 -23.11 -5.70 -17.42
C LEU A 133 -23.65 -4.26 -17.51
N ASP A 134 -24.08 -3.70 -16.38
CA ASP A 134 -24.63 -2.35 -16.30
C ASP A 134 -23.60 -1.29 -16.73
N GLY A 135 -24.03 -0.20 -17.37
CA GLY A 135 -23.16 0.95 -17.63
C GLY A 135 -22.01 0.66 -18.59
N ASN A 136 -22.26 -0.07 -19.68
CA ASN A 136 -21.23 -0.46 -20.66
C ASN A 136 -21.52 -0.01 -22.10
N GLN A 137 -22.55 0.83 -22.30
CA GLN A 137 -23.00 1.33 -23.61
C GLN A 137 -23.30 0.22 -24.64
N LEU A 138 -23.72 -0.97 -24.18
CA LEU A 138 -24.12 -2.09 -25.06
C LEU A 138 -25.35 -1.71 -25.89
N LEU A 139 -25.42 -2.16 -27.14
CA LEU A 139 -26.56 -1.91 -28.04
C LEU A 139 -27.60 -3.05 -28.05
N GLU A 140 -27.15 -4.27 -27.77
CA GLU A 140 -27.95 -5.49 -27.85
C GLU A 140 -27.68 -6.37 -26.63
N ILE A 141 -28.60 -7.28 -26.34
CA ILE A 141 -28.42 -8.30 -25.30
C ILE A 141 -27.32 -9.27 -25.77
N PRO A 142 -26.26 -9.51 -24.97
CA PRO A 142 -25.20 -10.45 -25.33
C PRO A 142 -25.76 -11.85 -25.63
N GLN A 143 -25.28 -12.47 -26.69
CA GLN A 143 -25.64 -13.84 -27.11
C GLN A 143 -24.59 -14.86 -26.61
N ASP A 144 -24.87 -16.16 -26.76
CA ASP A 144 -24.08 -17.29 -26.25
C ASP A 144 -23.96 -17.30 -24.72
N LEU A 145 -25.04 -16.94 -24.01
CA LEU A 145 -25.08 -16.96 -22.53
C LEU A 145 -25.31 -18.39 -22.00
N PRO A 146 -24.68 -18.78 -20.88
CA PRO A 146 -24.83 -20.13 -20.35
C PRO A 146 -26.24 -20.37 -19.78
N PRO A 147 -26.82 -21.58 -19.95
CA PRO A 147 -28.18 -21.89 -19.49
C PRO A 147 -28.31 -21.95 -17.96
N SER A 148 -27.20 -21.93 -17.23
CA SER A 148 -27.15 -21.85 -15.76
C SER A 148 -27.49 -20.46 -15.21
N LEU A 149 -27.54 -19.44 -16.08
CA LEU A 149 -27.70 -18.04 -15.69
C LEU A 149 -29.09 -17.79 -15.09
N GLN A 150 -29.11 -17.23 -13.87
CA GLN A 150 -30.31 -16.91 -13.10
C GLN A 150 -30.54 -15.39 -12.99
N LEU A 151 -29.48 -14.58 -12.94
CA LEU A 151 -29.54 -13.12 -12.87
C LEU A 151 -28.76 -12.50 -14.03
N LEU A 152 -29.42 -11.61 -14.77
CA LEU A 152 -28.81 -10.79 -15.80
C LEU A 152 -29.18 -9.33 -15.58
N SER A 153 -28.15 -8.48 -15.47
CA SER A 153 -28.33 -7.03 -15.31
C SER A 153 -27.67 -6.27 -16.45
N LEU A 154 -28.45 -5.42 -17.10
CA LEU A 154 -28.08 -4.62 -18.28
C LEU A 154 -28.54 -3.16 -18.13
N GLU A 155 -28.54 -2.63 -16.90
CA GLU A 155 -28.95 -1.26 -16.63
C GLU A 155 -27.98 -0.24 -17.25
N ALA A 156 -28.44 0.98 -17.56
CA ALA A 156 -27.58 2.07 -18.06
C ALA A 156 -26.75 1.70 -19.32
N ASN A 157 -27.29 0.84 -20.19
CA ASN A 157 -26.76 0.56 -21.53
C ASN A 157 -27.56 1.34 -22.59
N ASN A 158 -27.41 1.00 -23.87
CA ASN A 158 -28.14 1.62 -24.97
C ASN A 158 -29.05 0.59 -25.68
N ILE A 159 -29.66 -0.31 -24.92
CA ILE A 159 -30.53 -1.38 -25.43
C ILE A 159 -31.98 -0.89 -25.37
N PHE A 160 -32.55 -0.50 -26.51
CA PHE A 160 -33.93 0.02 -26.58
C PHE A 160 -34.83 -0.76 -27.55
N LEU A 161 -34.34 -1.90 -28.08
CA LEU A 161 -35.07 -2.81 -28.96
C LEU A 161 -35.01 -4.24 -28.39
N ILE A 162 -36.14 -4.75 -27.92
CA ILE A 162 -36.25 -6.11 -27.37
C ILE A 162 -37.09 -6.98 -28.30
N MET A 163 -36.45 -7.95 -28.94
CA MET A 163 -37.08 -8.95 -29.79
C MET A 163 -37.11 -10.32 -29.09
N LYS A 164 -38.13 -11.13 -29.37
CA LYS A 164 -38.28 -12.49 -28.83
C LYS A 164 -37.08 -13.37 -29.14
N LYS A 165 -36.48 -13.23 -30.33
CA LYS A 165 -35.27 -13.96 -30.75
C LYS A 165 -34.12 -13.78 -29.76
N ASN A 166 -33.92 -12.56 -29.25
CA ASN A 166 -32.80 -12.20 -28.38
C ASN A 166 -32.88 -12.82 -26.98
N LEU A 167 -34.08 -13.28 -26.57
CA LEU A 167 -34.35 -13.82 -25.24
C LEU A 167 -34.43 -15.35 -25.22
N THR A 168 -34.33 -16.02 -26.37
CA THR A 168 -34.51 -17.48 -26.49
C THR A 168 -33.51 -18.28 -25.65
N GLU A 169 -32.28 -17.78 -25.49
CA GLU A 169 -31.21 -18.40 -24.69
C GLU A 169 -31.43 -18.26 -23.17
N LEU A 170 -32.29 -17.33 -22.73
CA LEU A 170 -32.48 -16.98 -21.32
C LEU A 170 -33.58 -17.82 -20.62
N ALA A 171 -33.86 -19.03 -21.08
CA ALA A 171 -35.01 -19.82 -20.63
C ALA A 171 -35.09 -20.04 -19.10
N ASN A 172 -33.93 -20.10 -18.40
CA ASN A 172 -33.84 -20.34 -16.96
C ASN A 172 -33.67 -19.07 -16.11
N ILE A 173 -33.72 -17.88 -16.72
CA ILE A 173 -33.50 -16.62 -16.00
C ILE A 173 -34.59 -16.39 -14.95
N GLU A 174 -34.19 -15.95 -13.75
CA GLU A 174 -35.10 -15.62 -12.66
C GLU A 174 -35.20 -14.10 -12.44
N MET A 175 -34.10 -13.36 -12.63
CA MET A 175 -34.02 -11.91 -12.41
C MET A 175 -33.43 -11.21 -13.63
N LEU A 176 -34.19 -10.28 -14.21
CA LEU A 176 -33.80 -9.54 -15.40
C LEU A 176 -33.94 -8.02 -15.18
N TYR A 177 -32.82 -7.31 -15.24
CA TYR A 177 -32.76 -5.86 -15.11
C TYR A 177 -32.39 -5.22 -16.44
N LEU A 178 -33.31 -4.44 -16.99
CA LEU A 178 -33.18 -3.76 -18.28
C LEU A 178 -33.39 -2.24 -18.15
N GLY A 179 -33.33 -1.68 -16.94
CA GLY A 179 -33.65 -0.27 -16.69
C GLY A 179 -32.60 0.73 -17.19
N GLN A 180 -32.91 2.03 -17.16
CA GLN A 180 -31.97 3.13 -17.44
C GLN A 180 -31.34 3.12 -18.86
N ASN A 181 -31.94 2.40 -19.82
CA ASN A 181 -31.46 2.34 -21.19
C ASN A 181 -31.96 3.51 -22.06
N CYS A 182 -33.04 4.20 -21.65
CA CYS A 182 -33.54 5.37 -22.37
C CYS A 182 -34.26 6.37 -21.45
N TYR A 183 -33.53 7.40 -21.00
CA TYR A 183 -34.07 8.49 -20.17
C TYR A 183 -33.21 9.76 -20.26
N TYR A 184 -33.51 10.81 -19.48
CA TYR A 184 -32.84 12.11 -19.64
C TYR A 184 -31.30 12.09 -19.44
N ARG A 185 -30.76 11.23 -18.57
CA ARG A 185 -29.29 11.06 -18.43
C ARG A 185 -28.70 10.02 -19.39
N ASN A 186 -29.52 9.23 -20.06
CA ASN A 186 -29.07 8.30 -21.09
C ASN A 186 -30.08 8.25 -22.24
N PRO A 187 -30.13 9.29 -23.09
CA PRO A 187 -31.19 9.42 -24.09
C PRO A 187 -30.95 8.49 -25.28
N CYS A 188 -32.01 7.84 -25.76
CA CYS A 188 -31.98 7.02 -26.99
C CYS A 188 -32.66 7.70 -28.21
N ASN A 189 -33.31 8.85 -28.02
CA ASN A 189 -34.04 9.63 -29.04
C ASN A 189 -35.22 8.92 -29.73
N VAL A 190 -35.58 7.71 -29.29
CA VAL A 190 -36.73 6.93 -29.77
C VAL A 190 -37.56 6.44 -28.58
N SER A 191 -38.75 5.91 -28.84
CA SER A 191 -39.47 5.12 -27.83
C SER A 191 -38.87 3.73 -27.74
N PHE A 192 -38.85 3.18 -26.53
CA PHE A 192 -38.35 1.82 -26.30
C PHE A 192 -39.35 0.81 -26.84
N PHE A 193 -38.88 -0.09 -27.70
CA PHE A 193 -39.73 -1.06 -28.39
C PHE A 193 -39.54 -2.46 -27.81
N ILE A 194 -40.66 -3.11 -27.48
CA ILE A 194 -40.72 -4.49 -27.03
C ILE A 194 -41.67 -5.25 -27.94
N GLU A 195 -41.18 -6.33 -28.56
CA GLU A 195 -42.02 -7.22 -29.37
C GLU A 195 -43.11 -7.89 -28.53
N LYS A 196 -44.29 -8.08 -29.10
CA LYS A 196 -45.39 -8.78 -28.43
C LYS A 196 -44.95 -10.19 -27.98
N ASP A 197 -45.30 -10.54 -26.75
CA ASP A 197 -44.97 -11.83 -26.12
C ASP A 197 -43.45 -12.11 -26.00
N ALA A 198 -42.60 -11.08 -26.04
CA ALA A 198 -41.14 -11.25 -25.96
C ALA A 198 -40.70 -12.04 -24.71
N PHE A 199 -41.31 -11.75 -23.55
CA PHE A 199 -40.96 -12.38 -22.26
C PHE A 199 -41.77 -13.65 -21.93
N LEU A 200 -42.77 -14.00 -22.75
CA LEU A 200 -43.73 -15.08 -22.43
C LEU A 200 -43.06 -16.45 -22.22
N ASN A 201 -41.98 -16.73 -22.95
CA ASN A 201 -41.27 -18.01 -22.87
C ASN A 201 -40.34 -18.13 -21.66
N LEU A 202 -40.12 -17.05 -20.89
CA LEU A 202 -39.25 -17.02 -19.71
C LEU A 202 -40.02 -17.51 -18.48
N LYS A 203 -40.32 -18.81 -18.43
CA LYS A 203 -41.23 -19.41 -17.43
C LYS A 203 -40.74 -19.36 -15.97
N ASN A 204 -39.44 -19.12 -15.76
CA ASN A 204 -38.83 -19.03 -14.44
C ASN A 204 -38.62 -17.58 -13.98
N LEU A 205 -38.98 -16.59 -14.80
CA LEU A 205 -38.74 -15.18 -14.51
C LEU A 205 -39.61 -14.73 -13.33
N LYS A 206 -38.96 -14.27 -12.26
CA LYS A 206 -39.57 -13.78 -11.03
C LYS A 206 -39.51 -12.25 -10.94
N LEU A 207 -38.38 -11.65 -11.33
CA LEU A 207 -38.18 -10.19 -11.27
C LEU A 207 -37.91 -9.65 -12.67
N LEU A 208 -38.70 -8.66 -13.07
CA LEU A 208 -38.47 -7.88 -14.28
C LEU A 208 -38.44 -6.38 -13.96
N SER A 209 -37.30 -5.74 -14.25
CA SER A 209 -37.14 -4.30 -14.13
C SER A 209 -36.95 -3.64 -15.49
N LEU A 210 -37.87 -2.73 -15.83
CA LEU A 210 -37.92 -1.96 -17.07
C LEU A 210 -38.05 -0.45 -16.78
N LYS A 211 -37.56 -0.02 -15.62
CA LYS A 211 -37.56 1.39 -15.19
C LYS A 211 -36.77 2.32 -16.12
N ASP A 212 -37.06 3.61 -16.11
CA ASP A 212 -36.24 4.65 -16.78
C ASP A 212 -35.92 4.32 -18.26
N ASN A 213 -36.92 3.84 -19.01
CA ASN A 213 -36.74 3.31 -20.37
C ASN A 213 -37.58 3.99 -21.44
N ASN A 214 -38.35 5.05 -21.13
CA ASN A 214 -39.20 5.69 -22.13
C ASN A 214 -40.21 4.72 -22.79
N ILE A 215 -40.74 3.77 -22.01
CA ILE A 215 -41.75 2.79 -22.44
C ILE A 215 -43.13 3.46 -22.49
N THR A 216 -43.89 3.22 -23.56
CA THR A 216 -45.20 3.85 -23.81
C THR A 216 -46.41 3.01 -23.37
N ALA A 217 -46.26 1.69 -23.29
CA ALA A 217 -47.32 0.76 -22.91
C ALA A 217 -46.72 -0.44 -22.16
N VAL A 218 -47.53 -1.06 -21.30
CA VAL A 218 -47.11 -2.29 -20.59
C VAL A 218 -46.81 -3.38 -21.62
N PRO A 219 -45.64 -4.04 -21.56
CA PRO A 219 -45.35 -5.15 -22.46
C PRO A 219 -46.30 -6.31 -22.17
N THR A 220 -46.96 -6.83 -23.20
CA THR A 220 -47.88 -7.98 -23.07
C THR A 220 -47.55 -9.05 -24.12
N ILE A 221 -47.68 -10.35 -23.81
CA ILE A 221 -48.05 -10.96 -22.52
C ILE A 221 -46.80 -11.23 -21.66
N LEU A 222 -46.87 -10.92 -20.36
CA LEU A 222 -45.82 -11.22 -19.36
C LEU A 222 -45.99 -12.63 -18.75
N PRO A 223 -44.90 -13.28 -18.31
CA PRO A 223 -44.98 -14.61 -17.70
C PRO A 223 -45.66 -14.57 -16.32
N SER A 224 -46.51 -15.56 -16.02
CA SER A 224 -47.28 -15.65 -14.77
C SER A 224 -46.43 -15.94 -13.53
N SER A 225 -45.16 -16.30 -13.71
CA SER A 225 -44.18 -16.57 -12.64
C SER A 225 -43.64 -15.31 -11.96
N LEU A 226 -43.94 -14.11 -12.49
CA LEU A 226 -43.43 -12.86 -11.94
C LEU A 226 -43.95 -12.61 -10.52
N THR A 227 -43.01 -12.30 -9.64
CA THR A 227 -43.22 -11.82 -8.27
C THR A 227 -42.97 -10.33 -8.15
N GLU A 228 -42.09 -9.75 -8.97
CA GLU A 228 -41.72 -8.33 -8.91
C GLU A 228 -41.69 -7.71 -10.32
N LEU A 229 -42.40 -6.60 -10.49
CA LEU A 229 -42.48 -5.87 -11.75
C LEU A 229 -42.26 -4.37 -11.53
N TYR A 230 -41.18 -3.85 -12.10
CA TYR A 230 -40.82 -2.43 -12.02
C TYR A 230 -40.97 -1.76 -13.39
N LEU A 231 -41.99 -0.92 -13.53
CA LEU A 231 -42.29 -0.13 -14.75
C LEU A 231 -42.25 1.37 -14.49
N TYR A 232 -41.65 1.80 -13.38
CA TYR A 232 -41.65 3.19 -12.97
C TYR A 232 -40.75 4.09 -13.85
N ASN A 233 -41.00 5.40 -13.80
CA ASN A 233 -40.31 6.44 -14.58
C ASN A 233 -40.30 6.18 -16.10
N ASN A 234 -41.43 5.73 -16.63
CA ASN A 234 -41.68 5.57 -18.05
C ASN A 234 -42.71 6.61 -18.54
N ILE A 235 -43.14 6.48 -19.80
CA ILE A 235 -44.14 7.36 -20.42
C ILE A 235 -45.46 6.62 -20.67
N ILE A 236 -45.80 5.68 -19.78
CA ILE A 236 -47.05 4.92 -19.86
C ILE A 236 -48.20 5.85 -19.43
N ALA A 237 -49.14 6.11 -20.34
CA ALA A 237 -50.28 7.00 -20.05
C ALA A 237 -51.55 6.24 -19.61
N LYS A 238 -51.69 4.98 -20.02
CA LYS A 238 -52.90 4.16 -19.80
C LYS A 238 -52.52 2.73 -19.42
N ILE A 239 -53.21 2.19 -18.42
CA ILE A 239 -53.18 0.78 -18.00
C ILE A 239 -54.52 0.16 -18.35
N GLN A 240 -54.49 -0.86 -19.20
CA GLN A 240 -55.66 -1.57 -19.68
C GLN A 240 -56.12 -2.64 -18.67
N GLU A 241 -57.33 -3.15 -18.88
CA GLU A 241 -57.89 -4.23 -18.05
C GLU A 241 -57.06 -5.53 -18.10
N ASP A 242 -56.56 -5.89 -19.29
CA ASP A 242 -55.89 -7.16 -19.52
C ASP A 242 -54.36 -7.13 -19.25
N ASP A 243 -53.76 -5.95 -18.99
CA ASP A 243 -52.29 -5.78 -18.89
C ASP A 243 -51.65 -6.67 -17.82
N PHE A 244 -52.34 -6.92 -16.70
CA PHE A 244 -51.85 -7.71 -15.57
C PHE A 244 -52.61 -9.02 -15.33
N LYS A 245 -53.48 -9.42 -16.26
CA LYS A 245 -54.44 -10.52 -16.09
C LYS A 245 -53.80 -11.88 -15.75
N MET A 246 -52.58 -12.13 -16.22
CA MET A 246 -51.86 -13.38 -15.99
C MET A 246 -50.94 -13.37 -14.76
N LEU A 247 -50.78 -12.23 -14.08
CA LEU A 247 -49.77 -12.03 -13.03
C LEU A 247 -50.29 -12.34 -11.61
N ASN A 248 -50.82 -13.55 -11.41
CA ASN A 248 -51.44 -13.93 -10.13
C ASN A 248 -50.45 -14.16 -8.98
N GLN A 249 -49.15 -14.31 -9.26
CA GLN A 249 -48.09 -14.48 -8.25
C GLN A 249 -47.38 -13.17 -7.87
N LEU A 250 -47.79 -12.04 -8.46
CA LEU A 250 -47.10 -10.77 -8.30
C LEU A 250 -47.24 -10.23 -6.87
N GLN A 251 -46.12 -9.89 -6.26
CA GLN A 251 -46.00 -9.36 -4.91
C GLN A 251 -45.65 -7.88 -4.88
N ILE A 252 -44.83 -7.40 -5.83
CA ILE A 252 -44.41 -6.00 -5.93
C ILE A 252 -44.74 -5.49 -7.33
N LEU A 253 -45.49 -4.38 -7.37
CA LEU A 253 -45.77 -3.63 -8.59
C LEU A 253 -45.43 -2.16 -8.38
N ASP A 254 -44.55 -1.63 -9.23
CA ASP A 254 -44.15 -0.22 -9.21
C ASP A 254 -44.46 0.44 -10.55
N LEU A 255 -45.42 1.37 -10.54
CA LEU A 255 -45.84 2.17 -11.70
C LEU A 255 -45.50 3.66 -11.51
N SER A 256 -44.68 3.99 -10.53
CA SER A 256 -44.37 5.36 -10.13
C SER A 256 -43.81 6.19 -11.30
N GLY A 257 -43.96 7.52 -11.29
CA GLY A 257 -43.35 8.41 -12.28
C GLY A 257 -43.89 8.30 -13.72
N ASN A 258 -44.94 7.51 -13.95
CA ASN A 258 -45.72 7.50 -15.19
C ASN A 258 -46.81 8.59 -15.09
N CYS A 259 -46.81 9.58 -15.99
CA CYS A 259 -47.55 10.85 -15.83
C CYS A 259 -47.14 11.63 -14.55
N PRO A 260 -45.87 12.07 -14.46
CA PRO A 260 -45.31 12.60 -13.23
C PRO A 260 -45.83 14.00 -12.84
N ARG A 261 -45.86 14.24 -11.53
CA ARG A 261 -46.06 15.58 -10.96
C ARG A 261 -44.74 16.35 -11.02
N CYS A 262 -44.60 17.25 -11.98
CA CYS A 262 -43.33 17.93 -12.28
C CYS A 262 -43.05 19.22 -11.48
N TYR A 263 -43.84 19.55 -10.46
CA TYR A 263 -43.63 20.80 -9.72
C TYR A 263 -42.44 20.70 -8.75
N ASN A 264 -41.48 21.64 -8.84
CA ASN A 264 -40.25 21.71 -8.03
C ASN A 264 -39.32 20.48 -8.12
N VAL A 265 -39.42 19.68 -9.18
CA VAL A 265 -38.52 18.53 -9.37
C VAL A 265 -37.13 18.98 -9.84
N PRO A 266 -36.04 18.39 -9.31
CA PRO A 266 -34.65 18.77 -9.64
C PRO A 266 -34.12 18.11 -10.93
N TYR A 267 -35.01 17.61 -11.80
CA TYR A 267 -34.68 16.91 -13.03
C TYR A 267 -35.64 17.30 -14.17
N PRO A 268 -35.25 17.14 -15.45
CA PRO A 268 -36.16 17.34 -16.57
C PRO A 268 -37.37 16.40 -16.45
N CYS A 269 -38.57 16.98 -16.43
CA CYS A 269 -39.80 16.25 -16.20
C CYS A 269 -40.87 16.73 -17.18
N THR A 270 -41.55 15.78 -17.80
CA THR A 270 -42.64 16.01 -18.76
C THR A 270 -43.91 15.37 -18.22
N PRO A 271 -44.93 16.17 -17.82
CA PRO A 271 -46.21 15.62 -17.41
C PRO A 271 -46.98 15.08 -18.61
N CYS A 272 -47.99 14.25 -18.36
CA CYS A 272 -48.92 13.81 -19.40
C CYS A 272 -49.78 14.97 -19.93
N GLU A 273 -50.34 14.80 -21.13
CA GLU A 273 -51.16 15.82 -21.78
C GLU A 273 -52.28 16.32 -20.85
N ASN A 274 -52.50 17.63 -20.83
CA ASN A 274 -53.47 18.32 -19.97
C ASN A 274 -53.33 18.03 -18.46
N ASN A 275 -52.12 17.70 -17.99
CA ASN A 275 -51.88 17.26 -16.61
C ASN A 275 -52.79 16.09 -16.18
N SER A 276 -53.13 15.22 -17.14
CA SER A 276 -53.94 14.05 -16.87
C SER A 276 -53.19 13.07 -15.94
N PRO A 277 -53.92 12.40 -15.02
CA PRO A 277 -53.36 11.32 -14.22
C PRO A 277 -53.05 10.10 -15.09
N LEU A 278 -52.22 9.20 -14.57
CA LEU A 278 -52.14 7.83 -15.09
C LEU A 278 -53.54 7.20 -15.12
N GLN A 279 -54.03 6.83 -16.30
CA GLN A 279 -55.36 6.25 -16.45
C GLN A 279 -55.31 4.75 -16.17
N ILE A 280 -55.71 4.35 -14.97
CA ILE A 280 -55.76 2.94 -14.57
C ILE A 280 -57.20 2.42 -14.64
N HIS A 281 -57.43 1.39 -15.46
CA HIS A 281 -58.75 0.76 -15.54
C HIS A 281 -59.21 0.23 -14.17
N ALA A 282 -60.51 0.31 -13.89
CA ALA A 282 -61.05 -0.02 -12.57
C ALA A 282 -60.79 -1.49 -12.14
N ASN A 283 -60.71 -2.41 -13.10
CA ASN A 283 -60.46 -3.84 -12.88
C ASN A 283 -59.00 -4.26 -13.12
N ALA A 284 -58.07 -3.32 -13.40
CA ALA A 284 -56.71 -3.63 -13.82
C ALA A 284 -55.94 -4.52 -12.83
N PHE A 285 -56.24 -4.42 -11.54
CA PHE A 285 -55.55 -5.17 -10.48
C PHE A 285 -56.29 -6.42 -10.00
N ASP A 286 -57.38 -6.83 -10.65
CA ASP A 286 -58.23 -7.93 -10.17
C ASP A 286 -57.52 -9.28 -10.05
N ALA A 287 -56.52 -9.53 -10.90
CA ALA A 287 -55.74 -10.76 -10.90
C ALA A 287 -54.62 -10.77 -9.84
N LEU A 288 -54.26 -9.64 -9.25
CA LEU A 288 -53.09 -9.46 -8.39
C LEU A 288 -53.37 -9.83 -6.92
N THR A 289 -53.78 -11.07 -6.67
CA THR A 289 -54.22 -11.51 -5.32
C THR A 289 -53.08 -11.62 -4.29
N GLU A 290 -51.84 -11.81 -4.75
CA GLU A 290 -50.65 -11.94 -3.90
C GLU A 290 -49.90 -10.62 -3.65
N LEU A 291 -50.43 -9.49 -4.16
CA LEU A 291 -49.74 -8.21 -4.12
C LEU A 291 -49.56 -7.72 -2.67
N GLN A 292 -48.32 -7.41 -2.32
CA GLN A 292 -47.90 -6.91 -1.01
C GLN A 292 -47.44 -5.45 -1.07
N VAL A 293 -46.85 -5.02 -2.18
CA VAL A 293 -46.34 -3.66 -2.37
C VAL A 293 -46.90 -3.10 -3.66
N LEU A 294 -47.56 -1.94 -3.55
CA LEU A 294 -48.03 -1.16 -4.69
C LEU A 294 -47.49 0.26 -4.57
N ARG A 295 -46.72 0.68 -5.58
CA ARG A 295 -46.19 2.04 -5.64
C ARG A 295 -46.77 2.79 -6.83
N LEU A 296 -47.40 3.91 -6.50
CA LEU A 296 -48.03 4.85 -7.41
C LEU A 296 -47.53 6.27 -7.14
N HIS A 297 -46.24 6.39 -6.78
CA HIS A 297 -45.60 7.67 -6.51
C HIS A 297 -45.55 8.51 -7.79
N SER A 298 -45.84 9.81 -7.72
CA SER A 298 -45.73 10.73 -8.85
C SER A 298 -46.46 10.23 -10.11
N ASN A 299 -47.76 9.95 -9.98
CA ASN A 299 -48.65 9.56 -11.10
C ASN A 299 -49.75 10.60 -11.38
N SER A 300 -49.64 11.79 -10.78
CA SER A 300 -50.61 12.89 -10.89
C SER A 300 -52.06 12.51 -10.53
N LEU A 301 -52.26 11.46 -9.72
CA LEU A 301 -53.57 10.96 -9.32
C LEU A 301 -54.36 12.02 -8.54
N GLN A 302 -55.66 12.14 -8.84
CA GLN A 302 -56.57 13.05 -8.14
C GLN A 302 -57.61 12.30 -7.28
N TYR A 303 -57.87 11.04 -7.62
CA TYR A 303 -58.83 10.15 -6.95
C TYR A 303 -58.25 8.74 -6.92
N VAL A 304 -58.56 7.99 -5.87
CA VAL A 304 -58.13 6.60 -5.70
C VAL A 304 -59.38 5.70 -5.58
N PRO A 305 -59.77 5.01 -6.66
CA PRO A 305 -60.93 4.12 -6.64
C PRO A 305 -60.80 2.98 -5.64
N GLN A 306 -61.78 2.86 -4.74
CA GLN A 306 -61.90 1.68 -3.86
C GLN A 306 -61.91 0.35 -4.63
N ARG A 307 -62.41 0.36 -5.88
CA ARG A 307 -62.48 -0.82 -6.76
C ARG A 307 -61.12 -1.47 -7.03
N TRP A 308 -60.03 -0.69 -7.05
CA TRP A 308 -58.66 -1.17 -7.27
C TRP A 308 -58.23 -2.21 -6.24
N PHE A 309 -58.69 -2.09 -4.99
CA PHE A 309 -58.25 -2.92 -3.87
C PHE A 309 -59.19 -4.09 -3.56
N LYS A 310 -60.25 -4.30 -4.35
CA LYS A 310 -61.28 -5.31 -4.08
C LYS A 310 -60.72 -6.73 -3.86
N ASN A 311 -59.74 -7.13 -4.66
CA ASN A 311 -59.15 -8.48 -4.60
C ASN A 311 -57.77 -8.51 -3.92
N ILE A 312 -57.23 -7.35 -3.51
CA ILE A 312 -55.87 -7.21 -3.00
C ILE A 312 -55.86 -7.24 -1.46
N ASN A 313 -56.04 -8.42 -0.89
CA ASN A 313 -56.17 -8.57 0.57
C ASN A 313 -54.83 -8.64 1.32
N LYS A 314 -53.70 -8.80 0.61
CA LYS A 314 -52.36 -9.00 1.19
C LYS A 314 -51.47 -7.76 1.16
N LEU A 315 -52.02 -6.60 0.77
CA LEU A 315 -51.26 -5.36 0.64
C LEU A 315 -50.69 -4.91 1.99
N LYS A 316 -49.38 -4.67 2.03
CA LYS A 316 -48.61 -4.23 3.20
C LYS A 316 -48.04 -2.83 3.01
N GLU A 317 -47.64 -2.45 1.81
CA GLU A 317 -47.06 -1.14 1.50
C GLU A 317 -47.83 -0.50 0.35
N LEU A 318 -48.26 0.74 0.56
CA LEU A 318 -48.90 1.57 -0.45
C LEU A 318 -48.24 2.95 -0.46
N ASP A 319 -47.60 3.28 -1.57
CA ASP A 319 -47.02 4.59 -1.82
C ASP A 319 -47.89 5.37 -2.82
N LEU A 320 -48.46 6.48 -2.35
CA LEU A 320 -49.28 7.42 -3.10
C LEU A 320 -48.68 8.84 -3.04
N SER A 321 -47.39 8.96 -2.75
CA SER A 321 -46.71 10.24 -2.64
C SER A 321 -46.60 10.99 -3.99
N GLN A 322 -46.40 12.31 -3.96
CA GLN A 322 -46.29 13.17 -5.15
C GLN A 322 -47.50 13.10 -6.11
N ASN A 323 -48.71 12.87 -5.62
CA ASN A 323 -49.94 12.96 -6.40
C ASN A 323 -50.70 14.27 -6.07
N PHE A 324 -51.97 14.39 -6.48
CA PHE A 324 -52.84 15.53 -6.18
C PHE A 324 -54.01 15.09 -5.27
N LEU A 325 -53.72 14.32 -4.23
CA LEU A 325 -54.71 13.64 -3.38
C LEU A 325 -55.18 14.45 -2.15
N ALA A 326 -54.87 15.75 -2.04
CA ALA A 326 -55.26 16.55 -0.87
C ALA A 326 -56.75 16.42 -0.49
N LYS A 327 -57.65 16.47 -1.49
CA LYS A 327 -59.10 16.25 -1.28
C LYS A 327 -59.44 14.80 -0.97
N GLU A 328 -58.80 13.85 -1.67
CA GLU A 328 -59.01 12.42 -1.48
C GLU A 328 -58.64 11.96 -0.07
N ILE A 329 -57.61 12.54 0.55
CA ILE A 329 -57.20 12.23 1.94
C ILE A 329 -58.35 12.52 2.95
N GLY A 330 -59.23 13.47 2.63
CA GLY A 330 -60.42 13.78 3.43
C GLY A 330 -61.61 12.83 3.25
N ASP A 331 -61.70 12.07 2.14
CA ASP A 331 -62.75 11.05 1.90
C ASP A 331 -62.20 9.63 2.11
N ALA A 332 -61.14 9.28 1.38
CA ALA A 332 -60.28 8.10 1.54
C ALA A 332 -61.01 6.76 1.69
N LYS A 333 -62.15 6.57 1.02
CA LYS A 333 -63.00 5.36 1.13
C LYS A 333 -62.26 4.07 0.80
N PHE A 334 -61.22 4.14 -0.03
CA PHE A 334 -60.41 2.98 -0.40
C PHE A 334 -59.70 2.33 0.79
N LEU A 335 -59.41 3.09 1.87
CA LEU A 335 -58.75 2.57 3.07
C LEU A 335 -59.57 1.50 3.79
N HIS A 336 -60.91 1.51 3.64
CA HIS A 336 -61.79 0.50 4.25
C HIS A 336 -61.50 -0.93 3.80
N LEU A 337 -60.83 -1.15 2.66
CA LEU A 337 -60.46 -2.48 2.17
C LEU A 337 -59.02 -2.89 2.58
N LEU A 338 -58.24 -1.99 3.17
CA LEU A 338 -56.79 -2.15 3.37
C LEU A 338 -56.42 -2.49 4.82
N HIS A 339 -57.11 -3.47 5.42
CA HIS A 339 -56.91 -3.82 6.83
C HIS A 339 -55.50 -4.34 7.17
N ASN A 340 -54.80 -4.94 6.20
CA ASN A 340 -53.47 -5.53 6.37
C ASN A 340 -52.32 -4.57 6.08
N LEU A 341 -52.62 -3.32 5.73
CA LEU A 341 -51.62 -2.32 5.37
C LEU A 341 -50.72 -2.01 6.58
N VAL A 342 -49.42 -2.01 6.34
CA VAL A 342 -48.37 -1.76 7.34
C VAL A 342 -47.75 -0.38 7.14
N GLN A 343 -47.55 0.03 5.88
CA GLN A 343 -46.98 1.33 5.52
C GLN A 343 -47.88 2.05 4.52
N LEU A 344 -48.16 3.32 4.80
CA LEU A 344 -48.90 4.22 3.93
C LEU A 344 -48.13 5.53 3.77
N ASP A 345 -47.78 5.87 2.54
CA ASP A 345 -47.14 7.14 2.20
C ASP A 345 -48.08 8.00 1.35
N LEU A 346 -48.44 9.17 1.89
CA LEU A 346 -49.29 10.17 1.27
C LEU A 346 -48.55 11.50 1.12
N SER A 347 -47.22 11.47 1.12
CA SER A 347 -46.40 12.68 1.15
C SER A 347 -46.48 13.49 -0.14
N PHE A 348 -46.34 14.81 -0.05
CA PHE A 348 -46.33 15.78 -1.15
C PHE A 348 -47.60 15.78 -2.02
N ASN A 349 -48.76 15.55 -1.39
CA ASN A 349 -50.07 15.60 -2.04
C ASN A 349 -50.76 16.99 -2.03
N TYR A 350 -50.06 18.04 -1.60
CA TYR A 350 -50.59 19.42 -1.52
C TYR A 350 -51.11 19.97 -2.85
N GLU A 351 -52.13 20.81 -2.78
CA GLU A 351 -52.60 21.63 -3.91
C GLU A 351 -51.66 22.82 -4.14
N LEU A 352 -51.34 23.10 -5.40
CA LEU A 352 -50.46 24.22 -5.75
C LEU A 352 -51.10 25.56 -5.35
N GLN A 353 -50.31 26.43 -4.73
CA GLN A 353 -50.74 27.75 -4.25
C GLN A 353 -51.83 27.74 -3.16
N VAL A 354 -52.11 26.58 -2.55
CA VAL A 354 -53.06 26.46 -1.45
C VAL A 354 -52.31 26.21 -0.14
N TYR A 355 -52.73 26.91 0.91
CA TYR A 355 -52.20 26.71 2.26
C TYR A 355 -53.36 26.53 3.24
N HIS A 356 -53.69 25.27 3.52
CA HIS A 356 -54.87 24.90 4.31
C HIS A 356 -54.77 25.43 5.74
N ALA A 357 -55.92 25.75 6.35
CA ALA A 357 -55.97 26.16 7.75
C ALA A 357 -55.57 25.02 8.69
N SER A 358 -56.12 23.82 8.46
CA SER A 358 -55.84 22.61 9.22
C SER A 358 -55.82 21.38 8.30
N MET A 359 -55.28 20.28 8.80
CA MET A 359 -55.32 18.98 8.12
C MET A 359 -56.69 18.32 8.26
N ASN A 360 -57.19 17.69 7.20
CA ASN A 360 -58.45 16.93 7.23
C ASN A 360 -58.17 15.46 6.93
N LEU A 361 -58.27 14.59 7.95
CA LEU A 361 -58.13 13.15 7.80
C LEU A 361 -59.50 12.49 7.88
N SER A 362 -59.80 11.60 6.93
CA SER A 362 -61.02 10.79 6.94
C SER A 362 -61.09 9.85 8.14
N GLU A 363 -62.30 9.54 8.60
CA GLU A 363 -62.55 8.47 9.57
C GLU A 363 -62.13 7.09 9.05
N ALA A 364 -61.98 6.92 7.73
CA ALA A 364 -61.54 5.67 7.11
C ALA A 364 -60.14 5.23 7.56
N PHE A 365 -59.28 6.14 8.02
CA PHE A 365 -57.96 5.81 8.58
C PHE A 365 -58.03 4.90 9.81
N SER A 366 -59.13 4.95 10.58
CA SER A 366 -59.35 4.08 11.73
C SER A 366 -59.47 2.59 11.37
N SER A 367 -59.72 2.27 10.08
CA SER A 367 -59.84 0.89 9.58
C SER A 367 -58.51 0.18 9.35
N LEU A 368 -57.38 0.92 9.37
CA LEU A 368 -56.03 0.42 9.08
C LEU A 368 -55.38 -0.23 10.33
N LYS A 369 -55.95 -1.32 10.82
CA LYS A 369 -55.57 -1.93 12.12
C LYS A 369 -54.10 -2.36 12.22
N ASN A 370 -53.47 -2.73 11.11
CA ASN A 370 -52.07 -3.20 11.07
C ASN A 370 -51.06 -2.10 10.73
N LEU A 371 -51.50 -0.84 10.60
CA LEU A 371 -50.64 0.26 10.19
C LEU A 371 -49.57 0.53 11.23
N ARG A 372 -48.32 0.57 10.79
CA ARG A 372 -47.14 0.88 11.60
C ARG A 372 -46.50 2.20 11.21
N VAL A 373 -46.50 2.53 9.92
CA VAL A 373 -45.86 3.75 9.40
C VAL A 373 -46.87 4.54 8.59
N LEU A 374 -47.09 5.79 9.00
CA LEU A 374 -47.90 6.75 8.26
C LEU A 374 -47.07 8.00 7.98
N ARG A 375 -46.91 8.33 6.69
CA ARG A 375 -46.22 9.56 6.27
C ARG A 375 -47.15 10.46 5.50
N ILE A 376 -47.22 11.71 5.95
CA ILE A 376 -48.02 12.77 5.34
C ILE A 376 -47.15 14.04 5.32
N LYS A 377 -45.97 13.97 4.71
CA LYS A 377 -45.14 15.16 4.47
C LYS A 377 -45.78 16.02 3.38
N GLY A 378 -45.53 17.32 3.35
CA GLY A 378 -45.98 18.15 2.22
C GLY A 378 -47.49 18.09 1.90
N TYR A 379 -48.36 17.98 2.92
CA TYR A 379 -49.80 18.30 2.81
C TYR A 379 -50.03 19.81 2.85
N VAL A 380 -49.18 20.54 3.58
CA VAL A 380 -49.11 22.01 3.66
C VAL A 380 -50.33 22.64 4.37
N PHE A 381 -50.23 22.82 5.69
CA PHE A 381 -51.31 23.38 6.52
C PHE A 381 -50.79 24.19 7.73
N LYS A 382 -51.61 25.11 8.25
CA LYS A 382 -51.18 26.11 9.26
C LYS A 382 -51.18 25.59 10.69
N GLU A 383 -52.23 24.88 11.09
CA GLU A 383 -52.50 24.54 12.49
C GLU A 383 -52.79 23.05 12.67
N LEU A 384 -52.13 22.41 13.64
CA LEU A 384 -52.36 21.02 14.05
C LEU A 384 -53.14 20.98 15.36
N LYS A 385 -54.38 20.48 15.31
CA LYS A 385 -55.29 20.33 16.46
C LYS A 385 -55.50 18.87 16.82
N ASP A 386 -55.94 18.65 18.06
CA ASP A 386 -56.29 17.33 18.61
C ASP A 386 -57.34 16.57 17.76
N LEU A 387 -58.32 17.29 17.20
CA LEU A 387 -59.35 16.71 16.33
C LEU A 387 -58.77 16.17 15.00
N ASN A 388 -57.70 16.78 14.47
CA ASN A 388 -57.14 16.40 13.17
C ASN A 388 -56.51 15.00 13.18
N LEU A 389 -56.07 14.51 14.36
CA LEU A 389 -55.48 13.19 14.53
C LEU A 389 -56.43 12.18 15.18
N SER A 390 -57.70 12.55 15.38
CA SER A 390 -58.68 11.67 16.04
C SER A 390 -58.89 10.30 15.38
N PRO A 391 -58.87 10.15 14.03
CA PRO A 391 -59.01 8.85 13.38
C PRO A 391 -57.85 7.88 13.68
N LEU A 392 -56.68 8.40 14.08
CA LEU A 392 -55.47 7.60 14.31
C LEU A 392 -55.37 7.07 15.75
N ARG A 393 -56.18 7.57 16.70
CA ARG A 393 -56.03 7.30 18.14
C ARG A 393 -56.16 5.82 18.50
N ASN A 394 -57.00 5.09 17.78
CA ASN A 394 -57.29 3.68 18.06
C ASN A 394 -56.32 2.72 17.35
N LEU A 395 -55.34 3.23 16.59
CA LEU A 395 -54.37 2.41 15.86
C LEU A 395 -53.27 1.89 16.79
N SER A 396 -53.53 0.72 17.39
CA SER A 396 -52.64 0.09 18.38
C SER A 396 -51.26 -0.33 17.87
N ASN A 397 -51.05 -0.42 16.55
CA ASN A 397 -49.78 -0.83 15.95
C ASN A 397 -48.98 0.35 15.39
N LEU A 398 -49.49 1.59 15.47
CA LEU A 398 -48.84 2.75 14.85
C LEU A 398 -47.55 3.09 15.60
N GLU A 399 -46.42 3.00 14.91
CA GLU A 399 -45.08 3.24 15.44
C GLU A 399 -44.47 4.56 14.94
N VAL A 400 -44.73 4.94 13.69
CA VAL A 400 -44.15 6.14 13.06
C VAL A 400 -45.27 7.01 12.50
N LEU A 401 -45.31 8.26 12.96
CA LEU A 401 -46.13 9.32 12.40
C LEU A 401 -45.23 10.44 11.90
N ASP A 402 -45.20 10.62 10.59
CA ASP A 402 -44.35 11.61 9.93
C ASP A 402 -45.19 12.73 9.31
N LEU A 403 -45.08 13.91 9.91
CA LEU A 403 -45.73 15.16 9.52
C LEU A 403 -44.69 16.24 9.20
N GLY A 404 -43.47 15.84 8.79
CA GLY A 404 -42.42 16.77 8.41
C GLY A 404 -42.76 17.59 7.16
N THR A 405 -42.12 18.75 6.97
CA THR A 405 -42.27 19.60 5.75
C THR A 405 -43.73 19.96 5.43
N ASN A 406 -44.52 20.34 6.44
CA ASN A 406 -45.92 20.75 6.29
C ASN A 406 -46.15 22.26 6.49
N PHE A 407 -45.09 23.02 6.80
CA PHE A 407 -45.16 24.44 7.14
C PHE A 407 -46.13 24.73 8.31
N ILE A 408 -46.29 23.79 9.25
CA ILE A 408 -47.13 23.95 10.43
C ILE A 408 -46.58 25.11 11.27
N LYS A 409 -47.43 26.07 11.63
CA LYS A 409 -47.06 27.23 12.47
C LYS A 409 -47.40 27.01 13.94
N ILE A 410 -48.56 26.42 14.19
CA ILE A 410 -49.12 26.22 15.53
C ILE A 410 -49.40 24.73 15.69
N ALA A 411 -48.84 24.12 16.72
CA ALA A 411 -49.07 22.73 17.08
C ALA A 411 -49.10 22.60 18.60
N ASP A 412 -50.20 22.06 19.13
CA ASP A 412 -50.24 21.64 20.53
C ASP A 412 -49.55 20.29 20.66
N LEU A 413 -48.34 20.27 21.24
CA LEU A 413 -47.56 19.04 21.40
C LEU A 413 -48.19 18.07 22.42
N SER A 414 -49.09 18.55 23.29
CA SER A 414 -49.71 17.72 24.32
C SER A 414 -50.67 16.66 23.76
N ILE A 415 -51.09 16.79 22.49
CA ILE A 415 -51.93 15.80 21.79
C ILE A 415 -51.26 14.42 21.71
N PHE A 416 -49.92 14.39 21.65
CA PHE A 416 -49.16 13.16 21.49
C PHE A 416 -49.18 12.26 22.73
N LYS A 417 -49.63 12.78 23.90
CA LYS A 417 -49.83 11.95 25.11
C LYS A 417 -50.80 10.79 24.89
N GLN A 418 -51.70 10.92 23.91
CA GLN A 418 -52.70 9.91 23.59
C GLN A 418 -52.09 8.72 22.84
N PHE A 419 -50.92 8.90 22.20
CA PHE A 419 -50.30 7.93 21.31
C PHE A 419 -49.13 7.20 21.99
N LYS A 420 -49.46 6.25 22.87
CA LYS A 420 -48.45 5.52 23.67
C LYS A 420 -47.57 4.57 22.85
N THR A 421 -48.06 4.12 21.70
CA THR A 421 -47.40 3.12 20.83
C THR A 421 -46.43 3.74 19.84
N LEU A 422 -46.51 5.06 19.61
CA LEU A 422 -45.62 5.77 18.70
C LEU A 422 -44.20 5.72 19.24
N LYS A 423 -43.30 5.24 18.39
CA LYS A 423 -41.85 5.29 18.58
C LYS A 423 -41.28 6.59 18.02
N VAL A 424 -41.78 7.07 16.89
CA VAL A 424 -41.26 8.27 16.22
C VAL A 424 -42.39 9.20 15.82
N ILE A 425 -42.26 10.45 16.24
CA ILE A 425 -43.13 11.57 15.86
C ILE A 425 -42.25 12.59 15.15
N ASP A 426 -42.34 12.66 13.83
CA ASP A 426 -41.55 13.58 13.02
C ASP A 426 -42.36 14.83 12.68
N LEU A 427 -41.96 15.97 13.25
CA LEU A 427 -42.46 17.32 12.95
C LEU A 427 -41.34 18.21 12.40
N SER A 428 -40.29 17.61 11.84
CA SER A 428 -39.14 18.32 11.29
C SER A 428 -39.49 19.23 10.11
N MET A 429 -38.68 20.27 9.89
CA MET A 429 -38.84 21.19 8.76
C MET A 429 -40.22 21.84 8.66
N ASN A 430 -40.83 22.15 9.81
CA ASN A 430 -42.06 22.94 9.90
C ASN A 430 -41.73 24.40 10.27
N LYS A 431 -42.75 25.17 10.65
CA LYS A 431 -42.62 26.57 11.08
C LYS A 431 -43.15 26.76 12.50
N ILE A 432 -43.08 25.71 13.32
CA ILE A 432 -43.60 25.71 14.68
C ILE A 432 -42.83 26.74 15.48
N SER A 433 -43.55 27.62 16.13
CA SER A 433 -43.01 28.63 17.05
C SER A 433 -43.84 28.64 18.33
N PRO A 434 -43.25 28.96 19.50
CA PRO A 434 -43.98 29.11 20.74
C PRO A 434 -45.09 30.15 20.53
N SER A 435 -46.34 29.75 20.73
CA SER A 435 -47.47 30.66 20.68
C SER A 435 -47.33 31.67 21.81
N GLY A 436 -47.15 32.94 21.45
CA GLY A 436 -47.66 34.04 22.26
C GLY A 436 -49.16 33.86 22.39
N GLU A 437 -49.72 34.27 23.52
CA GLU A 437 -51.17 34.33 23.71
C GLU A 437 -51.85 34.91 22.46
N SER A 438 -52.97 34.32 22.11
CA SER A 438 -53.86 34.78 21.05
C SER A 438 -54.18 36.27 21.22
N SER A 439 -53.43 37.15 20.56
CA SER A 439 -53.84 38.52 20.33
C SER A 439 -53.19 39.06 19.06
N GLU A 440 -54.07 39.46 18.14
CA GLU A 440 -53.84 40.22 16.93
C GLU A 440 -52.73 41.28 17.07
N VAL A 441 -51.52 41.03 16.57
CA VAL A 441 -50.60 42.11 16.20
C VAL A 441 -49.84 41.74 14.93
N GLY A 442 -49.90 42.66 13.96
CA GLY A 442 -49.51 42.49 12.57
C GLY A 442 -48.06 42.09 12.32
N PHE A 443 -47.90 41.34 11.24
CA PHE A 443 -46.64 40.95 10.61
C PHE A 443 -45.81 42.19 10.22
N CYS A 444 -44.59 42.31 10.73
CA CYS A 444 -43.53 43.05 10.05
C CYS A 444 -42.79 42.11 9.09
N SER A 445 -42.88 42.42 7.80
CA SER A 445 -42.02 41.84 6.76
C SER A 445 -40.65 42.55 6.78
N ASN A 446 -39.57 41.79 6.93
CA ASN A 446 -38.20 42.07 6.46
C ASN A 446 -37.32 40.90 6.95
N THR A 447 -36.28 40.42 6.28
CA THR A 447 -35.64 40.65 4.98
C THR A 447 -34.70 39.46 4.79
N ARG A 448 -34.56 38.98 3.54
CA ARG A 448 -33.42 38.18 3.02
C ARG A 448 -32.71 37.27 4.04
N THR A 449 -33.19 36.05 4.18
CA THR A 449 -32.38 34.95 4.70
C THR A 449 -31.40 34.49 3.62
N SER A 450 -30.12 34.71 3.87
CA SER A 450 -29.02 34.09 3.15
C SER A 450 -29.14 32.57 3.27
N VAL A 451 -29.13 31.90 2.12
CA VAL A 451 -29.07 30.44 2.03
C VAL A 451 -27.65 30.02 2.39
N ALA A 452 -27.39 29.78 3.68
CA ALA A 452 -26.14 29.20 4.15
C ALA A 452 -26.23 27.66 4.04
N GLY A 453 -25.19 27.07 3.44
CA GLY A 453 -25.11 25.66 3.05
C GLY A 453 -25.53 24.69 4.13
N HIS A 454 -26.46 23.81 3.77
CA HIS A 454 -26.99 22.77 4.66
C HIS A 454 -26.20 21.46 4.47
N GLY A 455 -25.72 20.92 5.60
CA GLY A 455 -25.16 19.57 5.71
C GLY A 455 -26.21 18.44 5.64
N PRO A 456 -25.86 17.23 6.09
CA PRO A 456 -26.25 15.93 5.48
C PRO A 456 -27.74 15.57 5.47
N GLN A 457 -28.62 16.28 6.18
CA GLN A 457 -30.06 15.99 6.19
C GLN A 457 -30.85 16.48 4.96
N VAL A 458 -30.26 17.35 4.11
CA VAL A 458 -30.84 17.63 2.76
C VAL A 458 -30.98 16.33 1.96
N LEU A 459 -30.16 15.33 2.26
CA LEU A 459 -30.14 14.04 1.59
C LEU A 459 -31.39 13.18 1.86
N GLU A 460 -32.04 13.34 3.02
CA GLU A 460 -33.25 12.60 3.42
C GLU A 460 -34.51 13.17 2.78
N THR A 461 -34.69 14.50 2.76
CA THR A 461 -35.83 15.14 2.06
C THR A 461 -35.72 15.10 0.55
N LEU A 462 -34.50 14.94 0.01
CA LEU A 462 -34.28 14.64 -1.40
C LEU A 462 -34.94 13.32 -1.83
N HIS A 463 -35.26 12.38 -0.93
CA HIS A 463 -35.92 11.11 -1.24
C HIS A 463 -37.14 11.28 -2.17
N TYR A 464 -38.12 12.09 -1.77
CA TYR A 464 -39.37 12.30 -2.52
C TYR A 464 -39.21 13.10 -3.83
N PHE A 465 -38.05 13.73 -4.04
CA PHE A 465 -37.77 14.55 -5.21
C PHE A 465 -36.61 13.98 -6.05
N ARG A 466 -36.10 12.79 -5.72
CA ARG A 466 -35.15 12.08 -6.58
C ARG A 466 -35.88 11.53 -7.79
N TYR A 467 -35.16 11.42 -8.90
CA TYR A 467 -35.70 10.80 -10.10
C TYR A 467 -35.90 9.30 -9.90
N ASP A 468 -34.84 8.58 -9.51
CA ASP A 468 -34.89 7.17 -9.14
C ASP A 468 -34.11 7.00 -7.82
N GLU A 469 -34.82 6.65 -6.74
CA GLU A 469 -34.20 6.42 -5.45
C GLU A 469 -33.45 5.08 -5.39
N TYR A 470 -33.99 4.07 -6.07
CA TYR A 470 -33.47 2.71 -6.12
C TYR A 470 -32.42 2.54 -7.23
N ALA A 471 -31.97 3.64 -7.84
CA ALA A 471 -30.88 3.64 -8.81
C ALA A 471 -29.60 3.07 -8.18
N ARG A 472 -29.02 2.05 -8.81
CA ARG A 472 -27.72 1.53 -8.38
C ARG A 472 -26.62 2.52 -8.69
N SER A 473 -25.72 2.69 -7.74
CA SER A 473 -24.43 3.33 -8.01
C SER A 473 -23.50 2.29 -8.63
N CYS A 474 -22.66 2.69 -9.58
CA CYS A 474 -21.60 1.84 -10.12
C CYS A 474 -20.74 1.17 -9.03
N ARG A 475 -20.55 1.82 -7.87
CA ARG A 475 -19.66 1.33 -6.81
C ARG A 475 -20.23 0.19 -5.97
N PHE A 476 -21.55 0.08 -5.85
CA PHE A 476 -22.17 -0.87 -4.93
C PHE A 476 -23.23 -1.69 -5.67
N LYS A 477 -23.24 -3.01 -5.44
CA LYS A 477 -24.24 -3.94 -6.02
C LYS A 477 -25.63 -3.71 -5.41
N ASN A 478 -25.65 -3.43 -4.11
CA ASN A 478 -26.89 -3.32 -3.36
C ASN A 478 -27.36 -1.87 -3.30
N ARG A 479 -28.46 -1.57 -3.99
CA ARG A 479 -29.38 -0.49 -3.60
C ARG A 479 -30.84 -0.72 -4.00
N GLU A 480 -31.27 -1.98 -3.98
CA GLU A 480 -32.68 -2.34 -4.20
C GLU A 480 -33.41 -2.82 -2.93
N THR A 481 -32.81 -2.61 -1.77
CA THR A 481 -33.51 -2.64 -0.47
C THR A 481 -32.97 -1.52 0.40
N SER A 482 -33.13 -0.26 -0.03
CA SER A 482 -33.44 0.75 0.98
C SER A 482 -34.86 0.47 1.43
N SER A 483 -35.01 -0.46 2.38
CA SER A 483 -36.15 -0.37 3.31
C SER A 483 -36.15 1.07 3.79
N PHE A 484 -37.16 1.84 3.38
CA PHE A 484 -37.25 3.28 3.59
C PHE A 484 -36.70 3.67 4.97
N LEU A 485 -35.51 4.29 4.96
CA LEU A 485 -34.71 4.79 6.09
C LEU A 485 -34.05 3.74 7.01
N PRO A 486 -32.70 3.81 7.21
CA PRO A 486 -32.07 3.21 8.37
C PRO A 486 -32.32 4.14 9.57
N PHE A 487 -33.37 3.89 10.34
CA PHE A 487 -33.56 4.45 11.68
C PHE A 487 -32.46 3.98 12.69
N ASN A 488 -31.31 3.51 12.21
CA ASN A 488 -30.42 2.60 12.93
C ASN A 488 -29.10 3.21 13.44
N GLU A 489 -28.89 4.52 13.32
CA GLU A 489 -27.72 5.19 13.94
C GLU A 489 -28.07 6.47 14.74
N GLY A 490 -29.36 6.78 14.90
CA GLY A 490 -29.84 8.00 15.55
C GLY A 490 -30.51 7.76 16.91
N CYS A 491 -31.11 8.83 17.45
CA CYS A 491 -31.73 8.81 18.76
C CYS A 491 -32.95 7.87 18.90
N TYR A 492 -33.46 7.32 17.80
CA TYR A 492 -34.58 6.36 17.74
C TYR A 492 -34.32 5.07 18.53
N MET A 493 -33.05 4.67 18.70
CA MET A 493 -32.70 3.49 19.50
C MET A 493 -33.00 3.66 21.00
N TYR A 494 -33.15 4.91 21.48
CA TYR A 494 -33.41 5.19 22.89
C TYR A 494 -34.89 5.05 23.28
N GLY A 495 -35.81 4.98 22.31
CA GLY A 495 -37.24 4.78 22.53
C GLY A 495 -38.09 5.84 21.84
N GLN A 496 -39.13 6.34 22.53
CA GLN A 496 -40.03 7.36 21.98
C GLN A 496 -39.29 8.66 21.64
N THR A 497 -39.36 9.05 20.37
CA THR A 497 -38.69 10.21 19.79
C THR A 497 -39.70 11.23 19.32
N LEU A 498 -39.48 12.50 19.69
CA LEU A 498 -40.12 13.66 19.09
C LEU A 498 -39.07 14.47 18.32
N ASP A 499 -39.23 14.56 17.00
CA ASP A 499 -38.37 15.37 16.14
C ASP A 499 -39.02 16.72 15.84
N LEU A 500 -38.46 17.79 16.41
CA LEU A 500 -38.83 19.19 16.18
C LEU A 500 -37.71 19.94 15.46
N SER A 501 -36.80 19.24 14.78
CA SER A 501 -35.67 19.87 14.11
C SER A 501 -36.11 20.81 12.98
N LYS A 502 -35.33 21.85 12.72
CA LYS A 502 -35.55 22.85 11.65
C LYS A 502 -36.93 23.50 11.72
N ASN A 503 -37.40 23.80 12.93
CA ASN A 503 -38.58 24.62 13.17
C ASN A 503 -38.16 26.08 13.46
N ASN A 504 -39.13 26.92 13.84
CA ASN A 504 -38.92 28.32 14.19
C ASN A 504 -38.99 28.53 15.70
N ILE A 505 -38.57 27.56 16.50
CA ILE A 505 -38.59 27.68 17.96
C ILE A 505 -37.44 28.60 18.38
N PHE A 506 -37.77 29.72 19.03
CA PHE A 506 -36.78 30.72 19.46
C PHE A 506 -36.66 30.84 20.99
N PHE A 507 -37.66 30.31 21.72
CA PHE A 507 -37.74 30.30 23.17
C PHE A 507 -38.44 29.01 23.62
N ILE A 508 -38.08 28.46 24.77
CA ILE A 508 -38.68 27.23 25.31
C ILE A 508 -39.10 27.45 26.77
N LYS A 509 -40.27 26.91 27.12
CA LYS A 509 -40.81 26.92 28.49
C LYS A 509 -41.28 25.53 28.89
N SER A 510 -41.28 25.27 30.20
CA SER A 510 -41.73 23.98 30.75
C SER A 510 -43.15 23.59 30.34
N SER A 511 -44.04 24.55 30.12
CA SER A 511 -45.41 24.27 29.69
C SER A 511 -45.53 23.74 28.27
N ASP A 512 -44.54 23.97 27.40
CA ASP A 512 -44.55 23.46 26.01
C ASP A 512 -44.42 21.94 25.98
N PHE A 513 -43.73 21.35 26.96
CA PHE A 513 -43.49 19.91 27.08
C PHE A 513 -44.42 19.21 28.08
N ARG A 514 -45.51 19.88 28.47
CA ARG A 514 -46.46 19.31 29.43
C ARG A 514 -47.06 18.01 28.88
N HIS A 515 -47.10 16.97 29.71
CA HIS A 515 -47.59 15.63 29.38
C HIS A 515 -46.71 14.81 28.42
N LEU A 516 -45.48 15.24 28.14
CA LEU A 516 -44.51 14.52 27.29
C LEU A 516 -43.41 13.80 28.08
N SER A 517 -43.66 13.44 29.34
CA SER A 517 -42.67 12.81 30.22
C SER A 517 -42.18 11.43 29.74
N PHE A 518 -42.92 10.80 28.82
CA PHE A 518 -42.57 9.50 28.23
C PHE A 518 -41.44 9.58 27.18
N LEU A 519 -41.11 10.79 26.70
CA LEU A 519 -40.09 10.96 25.66
C LEU A 519 -38.72 10.48 26.13
N LYS A 520 -38.02 9.77 25.23
CA LYS A 520 -36.65 9.29 25.42
C LYS A 520 -35.66 10.06 24.57
N CYS A 521 -36.09 10.50 23.38
CA CYS A 521 -35.35 11.42 22.54
C CYS A 521 -36.18 12.66 22.20
N LEU A 522 -35.52 13.82 22.26
CA LEU A 522 -36.02 15.08 21.75
C LEU A 522 -34.98 15.68 20.79
N ASN A 523 -35.39 15.95 19.56
CA ASN A 523 -34.55 16.63 18.58
C ASN A 523 -35.04 18.07 18.38
N LEU A 524 -34.25 19.04 18.82
CA LEU A 524 -34.45 20.48 18.65
C LEU A 524 -33.41 21.09 17.69
N SER A 525 -32.69 20.26 16.93
CA SER A 525 -31.63 20.71 16.04
C SER A 525 -32.11 21.75 15.02
N GLY A 526 -31.31 22.78 14.73
CA GLY A 526 -31.60 23.71 13.63
C GLY A 526 -32.78 24.65 13.89
N ASN A 527 -33.12 24.87 15.16
CA ASN A 527 -34.05 25.91 15.57
C ASN A 527 -33.30 27.25 15.76
N SER A 528 -33.96 28.26 16.31
CA SER A 528 -33.36 29.58 16.57
C SER A 528 -33.33 29.90 18.07
N ILE A 529 -33.21 28.88 18.92
CA ILE A 529 -33.29 29.03 20.37
C ILE A 529 -32.08 29.82 20.85
N SER A 530 -32.35 31.02 21.37
CA SER A 530 -31.34 32.00 21.79
C SER A 530 -31.42 32.28 23.30
N GLN A 531 -31.74 31.25 24.08
CA GLN A 531 -32.10 31.36 25.50
C GLN A 531 -30.92 30.98 26.41
N THR A 532 -30.83 31.68 27.55
CA THR A 532 -29.96 31.34 28.67
C THR A 532 -30.60 30.27 29.55
N LEU A 533 -30.33 29.00 29.23
CA LEU A 533 -30.92 27.88 29.96
C LEU A 533 -30.46 27.86 31.41
N ASN A 534 -31.41 27.77 32.35
CA ASN A 534 -31.14 27.82 33.78
C ASN A 534 -31.52 26.54 34.54
N GLY A 535 -32.08 25.56 33.83
CA GLY A 535 -32.47 24.26 34.41
C GLY A 535 -33.96 24.13 34.69
N SER A 536 -34.81 24.96 34.07
CA SER A 536 -36.27 24.95 34.28
C SER A 536 -37.06 24.57 33.02
N GLU A 537 -36.43 24.68 31.86
CA GLU A 537 -37.07 24.61 30.55
C GLU A 537 -37.62 23.21 30.22
N PHE A 538 -36.89 22.15 30.59
CA PHE A 538 -37.25 20.76 30.27
C PHE A 538 -37.80 19.99 31.46
N GLN A 539 -38.30 20.67 32.49
CA GLN A 539 -38.72 20.06 33.76
C GLN A 539 -39.68 18.85 33.61
N PRO A 540 -40.65 18.83 32.67
CA PRO A 540 -41.52 17.67 32.48
C PRO A 540 -40.84 16.42 31.89
N LEU A 541 -39.67 16.56 31.24
CA LEU A 541 -39.00 15.52 30.47
C LEU A 541 -38.10 14.63 31.34
N ALA A 542 -38.67 14.08 32.41
CA ALA A 542 -37.92 13.34 33.43
C ALA A 542 -37.25 12.05 32.92
N GLU A 543 -37.78 11.43 31.86
CA GLU A 543 -37.26 10.16 31.31
C GLU A 543 -36.38 10.33 30.06
N LEU A 544 -36.06 11.58 29.70
CA LEU A 544 -35.28 11.89 28.50
C LEU A 544 -33.86 11.38 28.62
N LYS A 545 -33.39 10.68 27.57
CA LYS A 545 -32.06 10.09 27.48
C LYS A 545 -31.19 10.75 26.41
N TYR A 546 -31.79 11.24 25.34
CA TYR A 546 -31.10 11.90 24.24
C TYR A 546 -31.72 13.27 23.98
N LEU A 547 -30.89 14.31 24.00
CA LEU A 547 -31.27 15.66 23.59
C LEU A 547 -30.35 16.12 22.47
N ASP A 548 -30.91 16.33 21.28
CA ASP A 548 -30.23 17.04 20.21
C ASP A 548 -30.62 18.52 20.26
N PHE A 549 -29.67 19.38 20.62
CA PHE A 549 -29.81 20.82 20.67
C PHE A 549 -28.84 21.51 19.68
N SER A 550 -28.37 20.76 18.67
CA SER A 550 -27.40 21.26 17.71
C SER A 550 -27.97 22.40 16.84
N ASN A 551 -27.11 23.19 16.21
CA ASN A 551 -27.52 24.24 15.26
C ASN A 551 -28.56 25.24 15.84
N ASN A 552 -28.39 25.64 17.11
CA ASN A 552 -29.16 26.69 17.78
C ASN A 552 -28.24 27.87 18.12
N ARG A 553 -28.64 28.72 19.07
CA ARG A 553 -27.83 29.81 19.62
C ARG A 553 -27.82 29.70 21.14
N LEU A 554 -27.36 28.58 21.68
CA LEU A 554 -27.29 28.37 23.13
C LEU A 554 -26.38 29.41 23.81
N ASP A 555 -26.91 30.09 24.84
CA ASP A 555 -26.13 30.95 25.73
C ASP A 555 -25.87 30.24 27.07
N LEU A 556 -24.63 29.74 27.27
CA LEU A 556 -24.22 29.01 28.48
C LEU A 556 -23.81 29.94 29.63
N LEU A 557 -24.72 30.81 30.07
CA LEU A 557 -24.49 31.71 31.20
C LEU A 557 -24.50 30.98 32.56
N TYR A 558 -25.39 30.00 32.75
CA TYR A 558 -25.59 29.31 34.03
C TYR A 558 -25.00 27.89 34.01
N SER A 559 -24.35 27.49 35.11
CA SER A 559 -23.88 26.10 35.28
C SER A 559 -25.02 25.12 35.57
N THR A 560 -26.23 25.60 35.85
CA THR A 560 -27.43 24.78 36.09
C THR A 560 -28.15 24.40 34.79
N ALA A 561 -27.65 24.83 33.62
CA ALA A 561 -28.21 24.44 32.33
C ALA A 561 -28.33 22.92 32.21
N PHE A 562 -29.53 22.45 31.83
CA PHE A 562 -29.91 21.04 31.65
C PHE A 562 -29.96 20.17 32.93
N GLU A 563 -29.78 20.73 34.13
CA GLU A 563 -29.72 19.93 35.37
C GLU A 563 -31.02 19.17 35.70
N GLU A 564 -32.16 19.61 35.18
CA GLU A 564 -33.45 18.97 35.34
C GLU A 564 -33.53 17.61 34.61
N LEU A 565 -32.69 17.40 33.59
CA LEU A 565 -32.64 16.19 32.78
C LEU A 565 -31.82 15.08 33.46
N ARG A 566 -32.36 14.54 34.55
CA ARG A 566 -31.66 13.61 35.45
C ARG A 566 -31.26 12.27 34.81
N ASN A 567 -31.94 11.86 33.73
CA ASN A 567 -31.71 10.60 33.02
C ASN A 567 -30.97 10.76 31.69
N LEU A 568 -30.42 11.94 31.41
CA LEU A 568 -29.81 12.26 30.13
C LEU A 568 -28.48 11.51 29.94
N GLU A 569 -28.42 10.67 28.90
CA GLU A 569 -27.25 9.87 28.54
C GLU A 569 -26.43 10.53 27.40
N VAL A 570 -27.10 11.23 26.48
CA VAL A 570 -26.48 11.89 25.34
C VAL A 570 -26.99 13.31 25.19
N LEU A 571 -26.07 14.27 25.08
CA LEU A 571 -26.36 15.67 24.82
C LEU A 571 -25.56 16.15 23.60
N ASP A 572 -26.26 16.67 22.60
CA ASP A 572 -25.66 17.39 21.48
C ASP A 572 -25.94 18.88 21.61
N ILE A 573 -24.89 19.69 21.75
CA ILE A 573 -24.94 21.15 21.71
C ILE A 573 -23.98 21.69 20.63
N SER A 574 -23.72 20.90 19.60
CA SER A 574 -22.84 21.28 18.49
C SER A 574 -23.43 22.41 17.65
N SER A 575 -22.59 23.19 16.96
CA SER A 575 -23.00 24.28 16.07
C SER A 575 -23.86 25.37 16.75
N ASN A 576 -23.55 25.69 18.01
CA ASN A 576 -24.10 26.78 18.81
C ASN A 576 -23.10 27.94 18.96
N SER A 577 -22.31 28.23 17.92
CA SER A 577 -21.17 29.17 18.01
C SER A 577 -21.54 30.64 18.25
N HIS A 578 -22.80 31.03 18.02
CA HIS A 578 -23.24 32.43 18.01
C HIS A 578 -22.78 33.26 19.23
N TYR A 579 -23.02 32.75 20.44
CA TYR A 579 -22.63 33.45 21.67
C TYR A 579 -21.14 33.28 22.00
N PHE A 580 -20.51 32.16 21.63
CA PHE A 580 -19.08 31.91 21.87
C PHE A 580 -18.15 32.77 21.01
N GLN A 581 -18.62 33.27 19.86
CA GLN A 581 -17.88 34.19 19.01
C GLN A 581 -17.80 35.61 19.57
N SER A 582 -18.70 35.98 20.50
CA SER A 582 -18.77 37.33 21.05
C SER A 582 -17.85 37.44 22.28
N GLU A 583 -16.88 38.36 22.22
CA GLU A 583 -15.97 38.61 23.33
C GLU A 583 -16.69 39.23 24.53
N GLY A 584 -16.25 38.89 25.76
CA GLY A 584 -16.77 39.46 27.00
C GLY A 584 -18.04 38.79 27.55
N ILE A 585 -18.58 37.79 26.88
CA ILE A 585 -19.72 36.99 27.37
C ILE A 585 -19.21 35.90 28.32
N THR A 586 -19.96 35.65 29.40
CA THR A 586 -19.65 34.59 30.36
C THR A 586 -20.11 33.24 29.82
N HIS A 587 -19.21 32.25 29.84
CA HIS A 587 -19.52 30.88 29.44
C HIS A 587 -19.12 29.87 30.53
N MET A 588 -20.10 29.18 31.08
CA MET A 588 -19.97 28.21 32.17
C MET A 588 -19.94 26.77 31.64
N LEU A 589 -18.77 26.30 31.21
CA LEU A 589 -18.56 24.95 30.66
C LEU A 589 -18.51 23.84 31.73
N ASN A 590 -18.58 24.22 33.01
CA ASN A 590 -18.69 23.31 34.15
C ASN A 590 -20.13 22.81 34.43
N PHE A 591 -21.11 23.12 33.58
CA PHE A 591 -22.51 22.65 33.71
C PHE A 591 -22.63 21.11 33.75
N THR A 592 -21.66 20.43 33.12
CA THR A 592 -21.52 18.97 33.08
C THR A 592 -21.50 18.30 34.47
N LYS A 593 -21.17 19.03 35.54
CA LYS A 593 -21.16 18.53 36.92
C LYS A 593 -22.54 18.04 37.39
N ASN A 594 -23.60 18.67 36.91
CA ASN A 594 -24.96 18.40 37.35
C ASN A 594 -25.58 17.19 36.64
N LEU A 595 -25.05 16.79 35.48
CA LEU A 595 -25.54 15.69 34.66
C LEU A 595 -24.90 14.35 35.09
N LYS A 596 -25.57 13.65 36.02
CA LYS A 596 -24.99 12.49 36.74
C LYS A 596 -24.88 11.19 35.94
N VAL A 597 -25.63 11.05 34.84
CA VAL A 597 -25.64 9.82 34.02
C VAL A 597 -25.22 10.06 32.57
N LEU A 598 -24.74 11.27 32.25
CA LEU A 598 -24.32 11.66 30.91
C LEU A 598 -23.12 10.82 30.47
N ARG A 599 -23.24 10.15 29.32
CA ARG A 599 -22.23 9.26 28.73
C ARG A 599 -21.52 9.89 27.55
N LYS A 600 -22.25 10.59 26.69
CA LYS A 600 -21.72 11.23 25.47
C LYS A 600 -22.13 12.70 25.42
N LEU A 601 -21.16 13.57 25.18
CA LEU A 601 -21.37 15.01 24.99
C LEU A 601 -20.74 15.44 23.67
N MET A 602 -21.52 16.13 22.84
CA MET A 602 -21.05 16.69 21.57
C MET A 602 -21.13 18.22 21.65
N MET A 603 -19.99 18.87 21.52
CA MET A 603 -19.82 20.33 21.53
C MET A 603 -19.02 20.79 20.31
N ASN A 604 -19.35 20.20 19.16
CA ASN A 604 -18.58 20.38 17.95
C ASN A 604 -18.93 21.70 17.27
N ASN A 605 -17.98 22.35 16.58
CA ASN A 605 -18.21 23.55 15.78
C ASN A 605 -18.88 24.69 16.57
N ASN A 606 -18.48 24.87 17.83
CA ASN A 606 -18.99 25.93 18.71
C ASN A 606 -18.06 27.16 18.75
N ASP A 607 -16.94 27.15 18.03
CA ASP A 607 -15.94 28.23 18.03
C ASP A 607 -15.51 28.67 19.45
N ILE A 608 -15.51 27.73 20.42
CA ILE A 608 -15.21 28.02 21.82
C ILE A 608 -13.76 28.48 21.96
N SER A 609 -13.56 29.77 22.25
CA SER A 609 -12.25 30.42 22.41
C SER A 609 -12.01 30.93 23.83
N THR A 610 -13.06 31.13 24.63
CA THR A 610 -13.01 31.62 26.02
C THR A 610 -13.99 30.85 26.91
N SER A 611 -13.70 30.77 28.21
CA SER A 611 -14.61 30.22 29.21
C SER A 611 -14.35 30.82 30.58
N THR A 612 -15.40 31.15 31.34
CA THR A 612 -15.25 31.67 32.71
C THR A 612 -14.85 30.54 33.67
N SER A 613 -15.36 29.34 33.44
CA SER A 613 -14.97 28.13 34.15
C SER A 613 -13.61 27.61 33.67
N ARG A 614 -12.69 27.32 34.60
CA ARG A 614 -11.34 26.83 34.26
C ARG A 614 -11.28 25.31 34.03
N THR A 615 -12.30 24.57 34.42
CA THR A 615 -12.37 23.10 34.37
C THR A 615 -13.78 22.62 34.05
N MET A 616 -13.89 21.52 33.29
CA MET A 616 -15.10 20.72 33.15
C MET A 616 -15.06 19.55 34.14
N GLU A 617 -16.20 19.23 34.76
CA GLU A 617 -16.31 18.20 35.80
C GLU A 617 -17.40 17.20 35.42
N SER A 618 -17.10 15.91 35.43
CA SER A 618 -18.11 14.87 35.27
C SER A 618 -17.62 13.54 35.82
N GLU A 619 -18.51 12.84 36.52
CA GLU A 619 -18.27 11.49 37.04
C GLU A 619 -18.77 10.40 36.09
N SER A 620 -19.57 10.73 35.09
CA SER A 620 -20.20 9.74 34.18
C SER A 620 -19.71 9.81 32.74
N LEU A 621 -19.21 10.97 32.29
CA LEU A 621 -18.91 11.22 30.89
C LEU A 621 -17.81 10.29 30.37
N THR A 622 -18.09 9.61 29.24
CA THR A 622 -17.18 8.64 28.62
C THR A 622 -16.67 9.09 27.26
N ILE A 623 -17.48 9.83 26.49
CA ILE A 623 -17.15 10.31 25.15
C ILE A 623 -17.40 11.82 25.12
N LEU A 624 -16.39 12.58 24.73
CA LEU A 624 -16.48 14.01 24.51
C LEU A 624 -16.01 14.33 23.09
N GLU A 625 -16.93 14.84 22.28
CA GLU A 625 -16.59 15.44 20.99
C GLU A 625 -16.51 16.96 21.16
N PHE A 626 -15.34 17.52 20.89
CA PHE A 626 -15.01 18.94 21.04
C PHE A 626 -14.33 19.49 19.78
N ARG A 627 -14.63 18.93 18.60
CA ARG A 627 -14.00 19.31 17.34
C ARG A 627 -14.44 20.70 16.87
N GLY A 628 -13.64 21.40 16.09
CA GLY A 628 -14.04 22.70 15.52
C GLY A 628 -14.26 23.79 16.57
N ASN A 629 -13.39 23.84 17.58
CA ASN A 629 -13.33 24.92 18.58
C ASN A 629 -11.97 25.62 18.52
N HIS A 630 -11.69 26.53 19.44
CA HIS A 630 -10.44 27.30 19.50
C HIS A 630 -9.62 26.95 20.74
N LEU A 631 -9.27 25.66 20.90
CA LEU A 631 -8.32 25.25 21.94
C LEU A 631 -6.93 25.87 21.75
N ASP A 632 -6.56 26.31 20.54
CA ASP A 632 -5.33 27.07 20.31
C ASP A 632 -5.30 28.42 21.05
N VAL A 633 -6.47 29.05 21.26
CA VAL A 633 -6.62 30.28 22.05
C VAL A 633 -6.64 29.95 23.55
N LEU A 634 -7.40 28.93 23.96
CA LEU A 634 -7.47 28.49 25.37
C LEU A 634 -6.13 27.95 25.89
N TRP A 635 -5.34 27.32 25.02
CA TRP A 635 -4.01 26.78 25.31
C TRP A 635 -2.90 27.60 24.64
N LYS A 636 -3.10 28.91 24.56
CA LYS A 636 -2.07 29.84 24.09
C LYS A 636 -0.81 29.72 24.97
N ASP A 637 0.36 29.81 24.34
CA ASP A 637 1.62 29.72 25.06
C ASP A 637 1.72 30.78 26.18
N GLY A 638 2.18 30.37 27.35
CA GLY A 638 2.21 31.19 28.56
C GLY A 638 0.89 31.29 29.35
N ASP A 639 -0.24 30.83 28.82
CA ASP A 639 -1.51 30.77 29.56
C ASP A 639 -1.74 29.40 30.20
N ASN A 640 -1.58 29.34 31.52
CA ASN A 640 -1.74 28.10 32.28
C ASN A 640 -3.17 27.88 32.81
N ARG A 641 -4.11 28.81 32.56
CA ARG A 641 -5.44 28.80 33.20
C ARG A 641 -6.28 27.58 32.81
N TYR A 642 -6.22 27.16 31.55
CA TYR A 642 -7.04 26.07 30.99
C TYR A 642 -6.27 24.78 30.73
N LEU A 643 -5.05 24.62 31.26
CA LEU A 643 -4.30 23.37 31.08
C LEU A 643 -5.04 22.17 31.71
N LYS A 644 -5.77 22.39 32.79
CA LYS A 644 -6.57 21.37 33.50
C LYS A 644 -8.01 21.25 33.01
N PHE A 645 -8.32 21.82 31.84
CA PHE A 645 -9.69 21.99 31.38
C PHE A 645 -10.49 20.67 31.34
N PHE A 646 -9.89 19.58 30.84
CA PHE A 646 -10.53 18.26 30.78
C PHE A 646 -10.21 17.35 31.97
N LYS A 647 -9.36 17.76 32.91
CA LYS A 647 -8.75 16.87 33.93
C LYS A 647 -9.78 16.15 34.81
N ASN A 648 -10.86 16.84 35.16
CA ASN A 648 -11.86 16.34 36.10
C ASN A 648 -12.99 15.54 35.40
N LEU A 649 -12.81 15.14 34.14
CA LEU A 649 -13.67 14.19 33.44
C LEU A 649 -13.17 12.76 33.72
N LEU A 650 -13.42 12.27 34.93
CA LEU A 650 -12.69 11.13 35.52
C LEU A 650 -12.86 9.82 34.73
N ASN A 651 -14.01 9.62 34.09
CA ASN A 651 -14.36 8.42 33.34
C ASN A 651 -14.25 8.57 31.81
N LEU A 652 -13.64 9.67 31.34
CA LEU A 652 -13.50 9.92 29.92
C LEU A 652 -12.58 8.90 29.26
N LYS A 653 -13.08 8.24 28.22
CA LYS A 653 -12.39 7.23 27.43
C LYS A 653 -12.07 7.74 26.03
N GLU A 654 -12.94 8.56 25.45
CA GLU A 654 -12.78 9.09 24.09
C GLU A 654 -12.86 10.61 24.11
N LEU A 655 -11.84 11.24 23.53
CA LEU A 655 -11.76 12.69 23.37
C LEU A 655 -11.45 13.01 21.91
N ASP A 656 -12.37 13.72 21.26
CA ASP A 656 -12.15 14.29 19.94
C ASP A 656 -11.90 15.80 20.05
N ILE A 657 -10.66 16.21 19.80
CA ILE A 657 -10.21 17.61 19.73
C ILE A 657 -9.63 17.93 18.35
N SER A 658 -10.21 17.30 17.32
CA SER A 658 -9.91 17.57 15.91
C SER A 658 -10.33 18.99 15.51
N GLU A 659 -9.78 19.52 14.42
CA GLU A 659 -10.17 20.83 13.86
C GLU A 659 -10.10 22.01 14.85
N ASN A 660 -9.22 21.94 15.86
CA ASN A 660 -9.06 22.97 16.90
C ASN A 660 -7.95 23.99 16.59
N SER A 661 -7.49 24.04 15.33
CA SER A 661 -6.37 24.88 14.89
C SER A 661 -5.07 24.72 15.68
N LEU A 662 -4.90 23.63 16.44
CA LEU A 662 -3.75 23.41 17.31
C LEU A 662 -2.46 23.27 16.49
N SER A 663 -1.47 24.14 16.75
CA SER A 663 -0.15 24.06 16.10
C SER A 663 0.89 23.32 16.93
N PHE A 664 0.72 23.34 18.26
CA PHE A 664 1.50 22.60 19.25
C PHE A 664 0.59 22.32 20.46
N LEU A 665 1.03 21.42 21.36
CA LEU A 665 0.39 21.20 22.66
C LEU A 665 1.33 21.71 23.76
N PRO A 666 0.89 22.61 24.65
CA PRO A 666 1.70 23.03 25.79
C PRO A 666 2.09 21.82 26.68
N PRO A 667 3.29 21.82 27.29
CA PRO A 667 3.80 20.66 28.04
C PRO A 667 2.87 20.17 29.16
N GLY A 668 2.15 21.07 29.81
CA GLY A 668 1.25 20.76 30.93
C GLY A 668 -0.10 20.14 30.53
N VAL A 669 -0.44 20.10 29.23
CA VAL A 669 -1.74 19.55 28.76
C VAL A 669 -1.79 18.04 28.96
N PHE A 670 -0.77 17.29 28.54
CA PHE A 670 -0.75 15.83 28.72
C PHE A 670 -0.76 15.39 30.19
N GLU A 671 -0.12 16.17 31.06
CA GLU A 671 -0.12 15.94 32.53
C GLU A 671 -1.49 16.19 33.16
N SER A 672 -2.35 16.90 32.44
CA SER A 672 -3.67 17.32 32.88
C SER A 672 -4.81 16.66 32.09
N MET A 673 -4.49 15.66 31.25
CA MET A 673 -5.49 14.85 30.55
C MET A 673 -6.17 13.85 31.51
N PRO A 674 -7.40 13.41 31.19
CA PRO A 674 -8.10 12.37 31.95
C PRO A 674 -7.29 11.06 32.08
N PRO A 675 -7.31 10.41 33.26
CA PRO A 675 -6.49 9.22 33.50
C PRO A 675 -6.95 7.97 32.72
N ASN A 676 -8.24 7.89 32.38
CA ASN A 676 -8.86 6.73 31.72
C ASN A 676 -8.96 6.87 30.19
N LEU A 677 -8.30 7.89 29.62
CA LEU A 677 -8.37 8.17 28.19
C LEU A 677 -7.76 7.03 27.37
N LYS A 678 -8.57 6.48 26.46
CA LYS A 678 -8.22 5.38 25.54
C LYS A 678 -8.08 5.83 24.10
N THR A 679 -8.89 6.78 23.68
CA THR A 679 -8.96 7.23 22.29
C THR A 679 -8.81 8.74 22.24
N LEU A 680 -7.85 9.21 21.45
CA LEU A 680 -7.59 10.64 21.25
C LEU A 680 -7.54 10.95 19.76
N TYR A 681 -8.45 11.81 19.31
CA TYR A 681 -8.47 12.34 17.96
C TYR A 681 -7.94 13.78 17.94
N LEU A 682 -6.95 14.00 17.07
CA LEU A 682 -6.29 15.28 16.81
C LEU A 682 -6.29 15.57 15.30
N VAL A 683 -7.32 15.09 14.59
CA VAL A 683 -7.42 15.14 13.13
C VAL A 683 -7.54 16.58 12.64
N ASN A 684 -6.95 16.87 11.48
CA ASN A 684 -7.09 18.18 10.81
C ASN A 684 -6.75 19.37 11.73
N ASN A 685 -5.69 19.23 12.51
CA ASN A 685 -5.07 20.33 13.25
C ASN A 685 -3.87 20.88 12.44
N LYS A 686 -3.10 21.79 13.03
CA LYS A 686 -1.96 22.45 12.39
C LYS A 686 -0.62 21.95 12.95
N PHE A 687 -0.56 20.73 13.48
CA PHE A 687 0.64 20.19 14.11
C PHE A 687 1.79 20.06 13.11
N LYS A 688 2.87 20.82 13.33
CA LYS A 688 4.13 20.70 12.58
C LYS A 688 5.12 19.75 13.26
N SER A 689 5.05 19.68 14.58
CA SER A 689 5.79 18.78 15.46
C SER A 689 4.87 18.26 16.56
N PHE A 690 5.21 17.10 17.13
CA PHE A 690 4.44 16.48 18.21
C PHE A 690 5.41 15.94 19.26
N ASN A 691 5.13 16.20 20.55
CA ASN A 691 5.98 15.77 21.64
C ASN A 691 5.65 14.34 22.07
N TRP A 692 6.14 13.37 21.31
CA TRP A 692 5.87 11.95 21.52
C TRP A 692 6.27 11.42 22.91
N GLY A 693 7.33 11.97 23.52
CA GLY A 693 7.78 11.53 24.84
C GLY A 693 6.74 11.76 25.95
N LYS A 694 5.85 12.75 25.79
CA LYS A 694 4.78 13.04 26.75
C LYS A 694 3.60 12.04 26.68
N LEU A 695 3.52 11.19 25.65
CA LEU A 695 2.52 10.12 25.59
C LEU A 695 2.64 9.11 26.73
N GLN A 696 3.80 9.00 27.38
CA GLN A 696 4.00 8.12 28.55
C GLN A 696 3.04 8.42 29.69
N LEU A 697 2.55 9.66 29.75
CA LEU A 697 1.57 10.12 30.75
C LEU A 697 0.18 9.53 30.50
N LEU A 698 -0.16 9.22 29.25
CA LEU A 698 -1.44 8.63 28.84
C LEU A 698 -1.38 7.09 28.89
N LYS A 699 -1.33 6.54 30.10
CA LYS A 699 -1.07 5.10 30.35
C LYS A 699 -2.07 4.13 29.70
N ASN A 700 -3.29 4.59 29.40
CA ASN A 700 -4.39 3.79 28.88
C ASN A 700 -4.67 4.03 27.39
N LEU A 701 -3.89 4.87 26.70
CA LEU A 701 -4.15 5.26 25.33
C LEU A 701 -3.98 4.07 24.37
N GLU A 702 -5.05 3.67 23.71
CA GLU A 702 -5.10 2.58 22.74
C GLU A 702 -5.14 3.10 21.29
N THR A 703 -5.82 4.22 21.04
CA THR A 703 -5.99 4.80 19.71
C THR A 703 -5.55 6.26 19.69
N LEU A 704 -4.66 6.60 18.76
CA LEU A 704 -4.23 7.97 18.50
C LEU A 704 -4.38 8.29 17.02
N ASP A 705 -5.22 9.28 16.72
CA ASP A 705 -5.40 9.79 15.37
C ASP A 705 -4.79 11.18 15.22
N LEU A 706 -3.78 11.26 14.35
CA LEU A 706 -3.06 12.48 13.99
C LEU A 706 -3.18 12.75 12.47
N SER A 707 -4.22 12.22 11.83
CA SER A 707 -4.41 12.37 10.39
C SER A 707 -4.67 13.82 9.97
N TYR A 708 -4.35 14.15 8.71
CA TYR A 708 -4.53 15.49 8.13
C TYR A 708 -3.79 16.61 8.90
N ASN A 709 -2.61 16.31 9.45
CA ASN A 709 -1.73 17.29 10.09
C ASN A 709 -0.53 17.65 9.19
N GLN A 710 0.43 18.39 9.73
CA GLN A 710 1.63 18.83 9.03
C GLN A 710 2.91 18.21 9.60
N LEU A 711 2.79 17.03 10.23
CA LEU A 711 3.90 16.38 10.91
C LEU A 711 4.97 15.96 9.90
N ARG A 712 6.23 16.25 10.22
CA ARG A 712 7.38 15.89 9.37
C ARG A 712 8.15 14.67 9.85
N THR A 713 7.99 14.31 11.13
CA THR A 713 8.77 13.27 11.80
C THR A 713 7.89 12.37 12.68
N VAL A 714 8.38 11.16 12.92
CA VAL A 714 7.83 10.14 13.83
C VAL A 714 8.75 10.01 15.06
N PRO A 715 8.33 9.38 16.19
CA PRO A 715 9.20 9.25 17.36
C PRO A 715 10.41 8.35 17.09
N GLU A 716 11.52 8.56 17.80
CA GLU A 716 12.70 7.68 17.72
C GLU A 716 12.39 6.22 18.07
N ARG A 717 11.61 6.00 19.14
CA ARG A 717 11.09 4.68 19.55
C ARG A 717 9.68 4.83 20.10
N LEU A 718 8.70 4.22 19.43
CA LEU A 718 7.30 4.29 19.84
C LEU A 718 7.04 3.59 21.19
N SER A 719 7.74 2.49 21.47
CA SER A 719 7.66 1.74 22.73
C SER A 719 8.08 2.54 23.97
N ASN A 720 9.04 3.46 23.79
CA ASN A 720 9.40 4.42 24.83
C ASN A 720 8.30 5.46 25.03
N CYS A 721 7.57 5.84 23.99
CA CYS A 721 6.52 6.86 24.07
C CYS A 721 5.22 6.32 24.66
N SER A 722 4.76 5.14 24.22
CA SER A 722 3.55 4.51 24.76
C SER A 722 3.66 2.99 24.71
N ARG A 723 3.25 2.35 25.81
CA ARG A 723 3.20 0.89 25.94
C ARG A 723 1.80 0.30 25.70
N SER A 724 0.77 1.15 25.60
CA SER A 724 -0.63 0.74 25.47
C SER A 724 -1.20 0.92 24.06
N LEU A 725 -0.51 1.69 23.20
CA LEU A 725 -1.02 2.09 21.90
C LEU A 725 -1.16 0.89 20.94
N LYS A 726 -2.36 0.71 20.41
CA LYS A 726 -2.74 -0.35 19.45
C LYS A 726 -2.97 0.20 18.05
N LYS A 727 -3.54 1.40 17.94
CA LYS A 727 -3.90 2.03 16.66
C LYS A 727 -3.26 3.40 16.54
N LEU A 728 -2.38 3.56 15.56
CA LEU A 728 -1.73 4.84 15.24
C LEU A 728 -2.07 5.25 13.82
N ILE A 729 -2.72 6.41 13.67
CA ILE A 729 -3.16 6.93 12.38
C ILE A 729 -2.39 8.22 12.08
N LEU A 730 -1.58 8.20 11.03
CA LEU A 730 -0.74 9.31 10.57
C LEU A 730 -0.98 9.67 9.10
N LYS A 731 -2.12 9.25 8.55
CA LYS A 731 -2.56 9.54 7.19
C LYS A 731 -2.50 11.04 6.85
N ASN A 732 -2.14 11.39 5.62
CA ASN A 732 -2.12 12.78 5.15
C ASN A 732 -1.29 13.70 6.05
N ASN A 733 -0.03 13.32 6.28
CA ASN A 733 0.97 14.17 6.93
C ASN A 733 2.12 14.49 5.95
N GLN A 734 3.19 15.09 6.44
CA GLN A 734 4.37 15.46 5.65
C GLN A 734 5.61 14.63 6.01
N ILE A 735 5.41 13.41 6.51
CA ILE A 735 6.50 12.53 6.97
C ILE A 735 7.36 12.10 5.78
N ARG A 736 8.67 12.36 5.84
CA ARG A 736 9.62 12.02 4.75
C ARG A 736 10.44 10.76 5.03
N HIS A 737 10.81 10.56 6.28
CA HIS A 737 11.64 9.44 6.73
C HIS A 737 11.10 8.93 8.06
N LEU A 738 11.16 7.62 8.25
CA LEU A 738 10.95 7.00 9.56
C LEU A 738 12.27 7.00 10.34
N THR A 739 12.20 7.07 11.66
CA THR A 739 13.37 6.98 12.53
C THR A 739 13.94 5.56 12.54
N LYS A 740 15.23 5.40 12.86
CA LYS A 740 15.95 4.13 12.73
C LYS A 740 15.33 3.00 13.57
N TYR A 741 14.70 3.30 14.70
CA TYR A 741 14.15 2.32 15.64
C TYR A 741 12.65 2.52 15.92
N PHE A 742 11.92 3.13 14.97
CA PHE A 742 10.55 3.60 15.16
C PHE A 742 9.63 2.60 15.87
N LEU A 743 9.48 1.38 15.34
CA LEU A 743 8.59 0.35 15.90
C LEU A 743 9.31 -0.67 16.80
N GLN A 744 10.57 -0.42 17.19
CA GLN A 744 11.31 -1.34 18.06
C GLN A 744 10.56 -1.56 19.38
N ASP A 745 10.28 -2.82 19.71
CA ASP A 745 9.57 -3.28 20.92
C ASP A 745 8.12 -2.78 21.07
N ALA A 746 7.48 -2.29 20.01
CA ALA A 746 6.10 -1.81 20.02
C ALA A 746 5.06 -2.94 19.87
N PHE A 747 5.14 -3.97 20.73
CA PHE A 747 4.40 -5.24 20.58
C PHE A 747 2.87 -5.14 20.65
N GLN A 748 2.32 -4.06 21.21
CA GLN A 748 0.87 -3.86 21.32
C GLN A 748 0.25 -3.27 20.05
N LEU A 749 1.05 -2.73 19.13
CA LEU A 749 0.56 -2.10 17.93
C LEU A 749 -0.10 -3.15 17.02
N ARG A 750 -1.31 -2.86 16.55
CA ARG A 750 -2.13 -3.70 15.66
C ARG A 750 -2.47 -3.02 14.35
N TYR A 751 -2.61 -1.70 14.36
CA TYR A 751 -2.98 -0.92 13.18
C TYR A 751 -2.08 0.30 13.03
N LEU A 752 -1.49 0.46 11.84
CA LEU A 752 -0.66 1.60 11.51
C LEU A 752 -1.04 2.16 10.13
N ASP A 753 -1.41 3.43 10.09
CA ASP A 753 -1.69 4.14 8.86
C ASP A 753 -0.64 5.22 8.61
N LEU A 754 0.19 5.02 7.58
CA LEU A 754 1.17 5.97 7.07
C LEU A 754 0.83 6.44 5.65
N SER A 755 -0.40 6.21 5.19
CA SER A 755 -0.82 6.53 3.83
C SER A 755 -0.77 8.04 3.53
N SER A 756 -0.61 8.38 2.26
CA SER A 756 -0.57 9.78 1.78
C SER A 756 0.44 10.65 2.53
N ASN A 757 1.64 10.11 2.78
CA ASN A 757 2.79 10.85 3.31
C ASN A 757 3.83 11.08 2.20
N LYS A 758 5.05 11.47 2.57
CA LYS A 758 6.16 11.69 1.65
C LYS A 758 7.30 10.72 1.91
N ILE A 759 7.00 9.53 2.44
CA ILE A 759 8.00 8.53 2.84
C ILE A 759 8.72 8.03 1.60
N GLN A 760 10.06 8.04 1.65
CA GLN A 760 10.90 7.60 0.54
C GLN A 760 11.44 6.18 0.70
N ILE A 761 11.94 5.84 1.90
CA ILE A 761 12.58 4.56 2.18
C ILE A 761 12.13 4.08 3.56
N ILE A 762 11.87 2.78 3.69
CA ILE A 762 11.60 2.10 4.95
C ILE A 762 12.70 1.07 5.17
N GLN A 763 13.42 1.15 6.29
CA GLN A 763 14.51 0.24 6.63
C GLN A 763 14.05 -0.84 7.61
N LYS A 764 14.74 -2.00 7.60
CA LYS A 764 14.48 -3.13 8.52
C LYS A 764 14.51 -2.73 9.98
N SER A 765 15.42 -1.83 10.35
CA SER A 765 15.57 -1.39 11.74
C SER A 765 14.34 -0.62 12.24
N SER A 766 13.68 0.14 11.36
CA SER A 766 12.47 0.90 11.70
C SER A 766 11.27 -0.03 11.90
N PHE A 767 11.20 -1.09 11.09
CA PHE A 767 10.09 -2.04 10.99
C PHE A 767 10.60 -3.47 11.28
N PRO A 768 10.73 -3.86 12.56
CA PRO A 768 11.18 -5.19 12.92
C PRO A 768 10.04 -6.22 12.76
N GLU A 769 10.37 -7.40 12.22
CA GLU A 769 9.39 -8.44 11.84
C GLU A 769 8.55 -8.96 13.03
N ASN A 770 9.14 -9.02 14.23
CA ASN A 770 8.45 -9.45 15.45
C ASN A 770 7.26 -8.54 15.85
N VAL A 771 7.26 -7.28 15.40
CA VAL A 771 6.15 -6.34 15.60
C VAL A 771 5.23 -6.36 14.38
N LEU A 772 5.78 -6.38 13.16
CA LEU A 772 4.97 -6.39 11.94
C LEU A 772 4.04 -7.59 11.86
N ASN A 773 4.49 -8.77 12.26
CA ASN A 773 3.68 -10.00 12.24
C ASN A 773 2.46 -9.93 13.19
N ASN A 774 2.44 -8.97 14.12
CA ASN A 774 1.30 -8.72 15.00
C ASN A 774 0.33 -7.66 14.46
N LEU A 775 0.68 -6.97 13.37
CA LEU A 775 -0.18 -5.97 12.74
C LEU A 775 -1.29 -6.65 11.93
N ASP A 776 -2.53 -6.25 12.22
CA ASP A 776 -3.69 -6.67 11.44
C ASP A 776 -3.72 -5.94 10.09
N MET A 777 -3.34 -4.66 10.08
CA MET A 777 -3.36 -3.82 8.88
C MET A 777 -2.28 -2.73 8.90
N LEU A 778 -1.64 -2.54 7.75
CA LEU A 778 -0.63 -1.51 7.51
C LEU A 778 -0.93 -0.77 6.20
N LEU A 779 -1.14 0.55 6.27
CA LEU A 779 -1.45 1.36 5.09
C LEU A 779 -0.23 2.20 4.70
N LEU A 780 0.28 1.96 3.48
CA LEU A 780 1.48 2.62 2.94
C LEU A 780 1.22 3.35 1.61
N HIS A 781 0.02 3.24 1.06
CA HIS A 781 -0.33 3.78 -0.26
C HIS A 781 -0.17 5.31 -0.34
N ARG A 782 0.02 5.82 -1.56
CA ARG A 782 0.21 7.26 -1.85
C ARG A 782 1.40 7.91 -1.13
N ASN A 783 2.46 7.14 -0.90
CA ASN A 783 3.76 7.66 -0.48
C ASN A 783 4.68 7.94 -1.68
N ARG A 784 5.90 8.42 -1.42
CA ARG A 784 6.89 8.77 -2.45
C ARG A 784 8.08 7.83 -2.42
N PHE A 785 7.82 6.52 -2.50
CA PHE A 785 8.88 5.52 -2.38
C PHE A 785 9.94 5.70 -3.46
N LEU A 786 11.20 5.68 -3.06
CA LEU A 786 12.35 5.71 -3.95
C LEU A 786 12.92 4.30 -4.03
N CYS A 787 12.84 3.70 -5.21
CA CYS A 787 13.13 2.29 -5.43
C CYS A 787 14.58 2.13 -5.93
N THR A 788 15.52 2.51 -5.07
CA THR A 788 16.96 2.28 -5.24
C THR A 788 17.39 0.99 -4.54
N CYS A 789 18.68 0.64 -4.64
CA CYS A 789 19.26 -0.49 -3.90
C CYS A 789 19.14 -0.38 -2.37
N ASP A 790 18.89 0.81 -1.82
CA ASP A 790 18.63 0.98 -0.38
C ASP A 790 17.26 0.39 0.04
N ALA A 791 16.34 0.20 -0.91
CA ALA A 791 14.99 -0.31 -0.68
C ALA A 791 14.89 -1.85 -0.83
N VAL A 792 15.99 -2.55 -1.08
CA VAL A 792 16.02 -4.02 -1.32
C VAL A 792 15.28 -4.79 -0.23
N TRP A 793 15.56 -4.49 1.04
CA TRP A 793 14.85 -5.15 2.15
C TRP A 793 13.35 -4.88 2.14
N PHE A 794 12.92 -3.65 1.85
CA PHE A 794 11.50 -3.28 1.86
C PHE A 794 10.73 -3.98 0.74
N VAL A 795 11.30 -4.00 -0.47
CA VAL A 795 10.75 -4.73 -1.63
C VAL A 795 10.65 -6.22 -1.31
N TRP A 796 11.73 -6.82 -0.78
CA TRP A 796 11.75 -8.22 -0.37
C TRP A 796 10.69 -8.52 0.71
N TRP A 797 10.60 -7.67 1.73
CA TRP A 797 9.66 -7.84 2.85
C TRP A 797 8.21 -7.75 2.40
N VAL A 798 7.85 -6.77 1.56
CA VAL A 798 6.50 -6.62 1.00
C VAL A 798 6.08 -7.89 0.24
N ASN A 799 7.01 -8.49 -0.51
CA ASN A 799 6.71 -9.70 -1.28
C ASN A 799 6.47 -10.94 -0.36
N HIS A 800 7.09 -11.00 0.82
CA HIS A 800 7.00 -12.16 1.72
C HIS A 800 6.07 -12.00 2.94
N THR A 801 5.68 -10.78 3.31
CA THR A 801 4.90 -10.50 4.53
C THR A 801 3.45 -11.00 4.48
N GLU A 802 2.89 -11.48 5.60
CA GLU A 802 1.46 -11.84 5.69
C GLU A 802 0.57 -10.67 6.15
N VAL A 803 1.17 -9.50 6.44
CA VAL A 803 0.44 -8.31 6.89
C VAL A 803 -0.48 -7.79 5.78
N THR A 804 -1.73 -7.48 6.11
CA THR A 804 -2.68 -6.89 5.17
C THR A 804 -2.24 -5.47 4.78
N ILE A 805 -1.80 -5.29 3.54
CA ILE A 805 -1.46 -3.99 2.95
C ILE A 805 -2.43 -3.67 1.80
N PRO A 806 -3.49 -2.88 2.05
CA PRO A 806 -4.43 -2.49 1.01
C PRO A 806 -3.75 -1.69 -0.10
N TYR A 807 -4.25 -1.84 -1.35
CA TYR A 807 -3.77 -1.11 -2.53
C TYR A 807 -2.29 -1.36 -2.88
N LEU A 808 -1.72 -2.49 -2.47
CA LEU A 808 -0.30 -2.80 -2.64
C LEU A 808 0.14 -2.78 -4.11
N ALA A 809 -0.62 -3.44 -4.99
CA ALA A 809 -0.31 -3.49 -6.42
C ALA A 809 -0.72 -2.22 -7.19
N THR A 810 -1.51 -1.32 -6.60
CA THR A 810 -2.04 -0.13 -7.30
C THR A 810 -1.43 1.20 -6.83
N ASP A 811 -1.56 1.56 -5.55
CA ASP A 811 -1.20 2.90 -5.04
C ASP A 811 0.09 2.89 -4.19
N VAL A 812 0.77 1.74 -4.06
CA VAL A 812 2.12 1.64 -3.47
C VAL A 812 3.14 1.60 -4.61
N THR A 813 3.41 2.78 -5.17
CA THR A 813 4.26 2.94 -6.37
C THR A 813 5.57 3.67 -6.09
N CYS A 814 6.57 3.40 -6.91
CA CYS A 814 7.85 4.09 -6.92
C CYS A 814 7.75 5.44 -7.63
N THR A 815 8.42 6.45 -7.08
CA THR A 815 8.56 7.79 -7.70
C THR A 815 9.79 7.91 -8.60
N GLY A 816 10.72 6.95 -8.50
CA GLY A 816 11.95 6.87 -9.28
C GLY A 816 12.94 5.88 -8.64
N PRO A 817 14.17 5.77 -9.16
CA PRO A 817 14.73 6.54 -10.28
C PRO A 817 14.36 5.97 -11.67
N GLY A 818 14.32 6.84 -12.69
CA GLY A 818 14.25 6.46 -14.10
C GLY A 818 13.08 5.53 -14.46
N ALA A 819 13.41 4.35 -14.96
CA ALA A 819 12.46 3.33 -15.44
C ALA A 819 11.52 2.78 -14.36
N HIS A 820 11.90 2.87 -13.08
CA HIS A 820 11.07 2.41 -11.98
C HIS A 820 9.95 3.40 -11.61
N LYS A 821 9.94 4.63 -12.16
CA LYS A 821 8.91 5.61 -11.86
C LYS A 821 7.53 5.12 -12.30
N GLY A 822 6.58 5.09 -11.37
CA GLY A 822 5.20 4.62 -11.56
C GLY A 822 5.01 3.11 -11.40
N GLN A 823 6.09 2.32 -11.28
CA GLN A 823 5.98 0.88 -11.05
C GLN A 823 5.54 0.58 -9.61
N SER A 824 4.73 -0.47 -9.41
CA SER A 824 4.32 -0.92 -8.07
C SER A 824 5.47 -1.64 -7.37
N VAL A 825 5.67 -1.34 -6.09
CA VAL A 825 6.75 -1.92 -5.26
C VAL A 825 6.75 -3.44 -5.28
N VAL A 826 5.57 -4.09 -5.30
CA VAL A 826 5.46 -5.56 -5.29
C VAL A 826 5.92 -6.21 -6.60
N SER A 827 5.94 -5.45 -7.69
CA SER A 827 6.38 -5.92 -9.02
C SER A 827 7.86 -5.70 -9.29
N LEU A 828 8.60 -5.04 -8.38
CA LEU A 828 10.02 -4.81 -8.57
C LEU A 828 10.84 -6.05 -8.26
N ASP A 829 11.79 -6.31 -9.16
CA ASP A 829 12.90 -7.22 -8.95
C ASP A 829 14.20 -6.39 -8.91
N LEU A 830 14.89 -6.41 -7.78
CA LEU A 830 16.12 -5.66 -7.52
C LEU A 830 17.35 -6.59 -7.44
N TYR A 831 17.38 -7.66 -8.24
CA TYR A 831 18.53 -8.58 -8.32
C TYR A 831 19.87 -7.87 -8.63
N THR A 832 19.85 -6.74 -9.33
CA THR A 832 21.06 -5.95 -9.67
C THR A 832 21.75 -5.35 -8.44
N CYS A 833 21.05 -5.28 -7.31
CA CYS A 833 21.54 -4.72 -6.06
C CYS A 833 22.10 -5.77 -5.11
N GLU A 834 21.94 -7.06 -5.41
CA GLU A 834 22.64 -8.12 -4.70
C GLU A 834 24.13 -8.04 -5.07
N LEU A 835 24.86 -7.24 -4.29
CA LEU A 835 26.33 -7.21 -4.29
C LEU A 835 26.81 -8.58 -3.83
N ASP A 836 26.96 -9.47 -4.81
CA ASP A 836 27.44 -10.81 -4.57
C ASP A 836 28.90 -10.69 -4.14
N LEU A 837 29.18 -10.93 -2.85
CA LEU A 837 30.54 -10.91 -2.29
C LEU A 837 31.49 -11.78 -3.14
N THR A 838 30.91 -12.78 -3.81
CA THR A 838 31.52 -13.64 -4.82
C THR A 838 32.14 -12.85 -5.97
N ASN A 839 31.48 -11.82 -6.52
CA ASN A 839 31.98 -11.00 -7.62
C ASN A 839 33.20 -10.18 -7.19
N LEU A 840 33.20 -9.65 -5.96
CA LEU A 840 34.37 -8.95 -5.41
C LEU A 840 35.55 -9.89 -5.17
N ILE A 841 35.27 -11.10 -4.66
CA ILE A 841 36.28 -12.16 -4.49
C ILE A 841 36.85 -12.59 -5.85
N LEU A 842 36.00 -12.79 -6.86
CA LEU A 842 36.38 -13.19 -8.21
C LEU A 842 37.23 -12.12 -8.89
N PHE A 843 36.84 -10.84 -8.75
CA PHE A 843 37.61 -9.69 -9.24
C PHE A 843 38.98 -9.61 -8.55
N SER A 844 39.04 -9.80 -7.23
CA SER A 844 40.28 -9.77 -6.46
C SER A 844 41.23 -10.92 -6.86
N LEU A 845 40.68 -12.12 -7.10
CA LEU A 845 41.41 -13.28 -7.62
C LEU A 845 41.94 -13.04 -9.03
N SER A 846 41.12 -12.49 -9.93
CA SER A 846 41.49 -12.12 -11.29
C SER A 846 42.64 -11.10 -11.31
N MET A 847 42.52 -10.02 -10.54
CA MET A 847 43.56 -8.99 -10.44
C MET A 847 44.85 -9.55 -9.84
N SER A 848 44.76 -10.42 -8.85
CA SER A 848 45.94 -11.08 -8.25
C SER A 848 46.63 -12.00 -9.26
N MET A 849 45.87 -12.77 -10.04
CA MET A 849 46.39 -13.64 -11.10
C MET A 849 47.09 -12.82 -12.20
N ALA A 850 46.49 -11.71 -12.62
CA ALA A 850 47.07 -10.82 -13.63
C ALA A 850 48.38 -10.16 -13.14
N LEU A 851 48.40 -9.66 -11.90
CA LEU A 851 49.62 -9.10 -11.28
C LEU A 851 50.70 -10.16 -11.12
N PHE A 852 50.34 -11.38 -10.72
CA PHE A 852 51.28 -12.49 -10.60
C PHE A 852 51.90 -12.85 -11.96
N LEU A 853 51.09 -12.98 -13.00
CA LEU A 853 51.59 -13.25 -14.36
C LEU A 853 52.50 -12.12 -14.87
N MET A 854 52.17 -10.86 -14.59
CA MET A 854 53.01 -9.71 -14.93
C MET A 854 54.34 -9.72 -14.16
N VAL A 855 54.35 -10.06 -12.87
CA VAL A 855 55.59 -10.16 -12.08
C VAL A 855 56.43 -11.34 -12.53
N VAL A 856 55.83 -12.50 -12.81
CA VAL A 856 56.55 -13.68 -13.31
C VAL A 856 57.17 -13.41 -14.67
N THR A 857 56.44 -12.75 -15.59
CA THR A 857 56.97 -12.41 -16.91
C THR A 857 58.08 -11.37 -16.84
N THR A 858 57.95 -10.33 -16.01
CA THR A 858 59.02 -9.34 -15.82
C THR A 858 60.23 -9.92 -15.09
N ALA A 859 60.04 -10.73 -14.04
CA ALA A 859 61.13 -11.41 -13.35
C ALA A 859 61.85 -12.42 -14.25
N ASN A 860 61.12 -13.15 -15.10
CA ASN A 860 61.73 -14.03 -16.09
C ASN A 860 62.57 -13.22 -17.09
N HIS A 861 62.09 -12.08 -17.59
CA HIS A 861 62.88 -11.23 -18.50
C HIS A 861 64.12 -10.62 -17.82
N LEU A 862 64.02 -10.19 -16.55
CA LEU A 862 65.12 -9.51 -15.84
C LEU A 862 66.17 -10.47 -15.29
N TYR A 863 65.75 -11.63 -14.74
CA TYR A 863 66.60 -12.54 -13.97
C TYR A 863 66.84 -13.89 -14.66
N PHE A 864 66.48 -14.05 -15.94
CA PHE A 864 66.69 -15.31 -16.70
C PHE A 864 68.13 -15.83 -16.55
N TRP A 865 69.12 -14.94 -16.71
CA TRP A 865 70.53 -15.29 -16.63
C TRP A 865 70.99 -15.64 -15.22
N ASP A 866 70.46 -14.98 -14.19
CA ASP A 866 70.81 -15.22 -12.78
C ASP A 866 70.21 -16.52 -12.25
N VAL A 867 68.97 -16.84 -12.66
CA VAL A 867 68.30 -18.11 -12.31
C VAL A 867 68.94 -19.27 -13.07
N TRP A 868 69.30 -19.08 -14.35
CA TRP A 868 70.02 -20.09 -15.13
C TRP A 868 71.43 -20.33 -14.59
N TYR A 869 72.15 -19.28 -14.19
CA TYR A 869 73.43 -19.36 -13.49
C TYR A 869 73.30 -20.11 -12.16
N SER A 870 72.30 -19.78 -11.34
CA SER A 870 72.04 -20.43 -10.05
C SER A 870 71.62 -21.90 -10.20
N TYR A 871 70.86 -22.24 -11.25
CA TYR A 871 70.51 -23.61 -11.61
C TYR A 871 71.75 -24.43 -11.98
N HIS A 872 72.63 -23.88 -12.83
CA HIS A 872 73.89 -24.53 -13.18
C HIS A 872 74.85 -24.64 -11.99
N PHE A 873 74.89 -23.63 -11.11
CA PHE A 873 75.69 -23.62 -9.88
C PHE A 873 75.19 -24.66 -8.86
N CYS A 874 73.87 -24.77 -8.65
CA CYS A 874 73.29 -25.82 -7.79
C CYS A 874 73.47 -27.21 -8.39
N LYS A 875 73.31 -27.36 -9.71
CA LYS A 875 73.58 -28.63 -10.43
C LYS A 875 75.04 -29.05 -10.30
N ALA A 876 75.99 -28.10 -10.31
CA ALA A 876 77.41 -28.36 -10.06
C ALA A 876 77.68 -28.76 -8.59
N LYS A 877 76.95 -28.17 -7.63
CA LYS A 877 77.10 -28.47 -6.20
C LYS A 877 76.50 -29.83 -5.79
N ILE A 878 75.43 -30.28 -6.46
CA ILE A 878 74.73 -31.55 -6.17
C ILE A 878 75.42 -32.76 -6.81
N LYS A 879 76.09 -32.62 -7.97
CA LYS A 879 76.71 -33.77 -8.65
C LYS A 879 78.05 -34.23 -8.08
N GLY A 880 78.71 -33.45 -7.22
CA GLY A 880 80.02 -33.80 -6.66
C GLY A 880 81.14 -33.89 -7.72
N TYR A 881 82.38 -33.69 -7.29
CA TYR A 881 83.55 -33.79 -8.17
C TYR A 881 84.02 -35.24 -8.27
N GLN A 882 84.07 -35.78 -9.49
CA GLN A 882 84.68 -37.07 -9.78
C GLN A 882 86.20 -36.89 -9.93
N ARG A 883 86.98 -37.65 -9.16
CA ARG A 883 88.44 -37.65 -9.22
C ARG A 883 88.88 -38.51 -10.41
N LEU A 884 89.47 -37.90 -11.44
CA LEU A 884 90.23 -38.61 -12.46
C LEU A 884 91.65 -38.86 -11.93
N THR A 885 92.02 -40.12 -11.80
CA THR A 885 93.40 -40.57 -11.59
C THR A 885 94.27 -40.32 -12.84
N PRO A 886 95.59 -40.15 -12.68
CA PRO A 886 96.44 -39.37 -13.57
C PRO A 886 96.93 -40.15 -14.80
N THR A 887 97.27 -39.41 -15.86
CA THR A 887 98.19 -39.84 -16.91
C THR A 887 99.57 -39.20 -16.67
N ASP A 888 100.56 -40.07 -16.45
CA ASP A 888 102.03 -39.91 -16.34
C ASP A 888 102.63 -38.49 -16.43
N SER A 889 102.86 -37.85 -15.28
CA SER A 889 103.82 -36.73 -15.15
C SER A 889 104.48 -36.81 -13.78
N CYS A 890 105.82 -36.78 -13.72
CA CYS A 890 106.59 -36.96 -12.48
C CYS A 890 106.71 -35.66 -11.67
N TYR A 891 106.65 -34.51 -12.35
CA TYR A 891 106.75 -33.18 -11.76
C TYR A 891 105.52 -32.33 -12.10
N ASP A 892 105.14 -31.44 -11.18
CA ASP A 892 104.04 -30.50 -11.41
C ASP A 892 104.50 -29.27 -12.21
N ALA A 893 105.77 -28.84 -12.05
CA ALA A 893 106.36 -27.83 -12.91
C ALA A 893 107.89 -27.92 -13.04
N PHE A 894 108.39 -27.58 -14.22
CA PHE A 894 109.81 -27.35 -14.51
C PHE A 894 110.09 -25.84 -14.49
N ILE A 895 111.11 -25.40 -13.74
CA ILE A 895 111.45 -23.99 -13.60
C ILE A 895 112.70 -23.67 -14.42
N VAL A 896 112.58 -22.71 -15.35
CA VAL A 896 113.66 -22.26 -16.24
C VAL A 896 114.07 -20.83 -15.85
N TYR A 897 115.33 -20.65 -15.45
CA TYR A 897 115.89 -19.39 -14.99
C TYR A 897 117.39 -19.25 -15.35
N ASP A 898 117.98 -18.08 -15.12
CA ASP A 898 119.40 -17.83 -15.36
C ASP A 898 120.25 -18.35 -14.19
N THR A 899 120.85 -19.54 -14.36
CA THR A 899 121.74 -20.15 -13.35
C THR A 899 123.06 -19.40 -13.19
N LYS A 900 123.42 -18.51 -14.12
CA LYS A 900 124.64 -17.69 -14.02
C LYS A 900 124.41 -16.37 -13.29
N ASP A 901 123.15 -15.99 -13.04
CA ASP A 901 122.81 -14.80 -12.26
C ASP A 901 122.56 -15.20 -10.79
N PRO A 902 123.47 -14.84 -9.86
CA PRO A 902 123.34 -15.25 -8.46
C PRO A 902 122.09 -14.67 -7.79
N ALA A 903 121.63 -13.48 -8.19
CA ALA A 903 120.47 -12.84 -7.57
C ALA A 903 119.14 -13.52 -7.96
N VAL A 904 119.05 -14.03 -9.19
CA VAL A 904 117.88 -14.78 -9.66
C VAL A 904 117.87 -16.17 -9.04
N THR A 905 119.03 -16.81 -8.95
CA THR A 905 119.18 -18.14 -8.36
C THR A 905 118.80 -18.15 -6.88
N GLU A 906 119.24 -17.14 -6.11
CA GLU A 906 118.86 -16.96 -4.70
C GLU A 906 117.34 -16.77 -4.56
N TRP A 907 116.71 -15.94 -5.40
CA TRP A 907 115.26 -15.76 -5.36
C TRP A 907 114.48 -17.04 -5.71
N VAL A 908 114.94 -17.84 -6.68
CA VAL A 908 114.27 -19.09 -7.04
C VAL A 908 114.35 -20.12 -5.92
N LEU A 909 115.52 -20.29 -5.30
CA LEU A 909 115.73 -21.30 -4.26
C LEU A 909 115.12 -20.88 -2.90
N ASP A 910 115.29 -19.63 -2.48
CA ASP A 910 114.90 -19.20 -1.13
C ASP A 910 113.46 -18.66 -1.04
N GLU A 911 112.89 -18.16 -2.14
CA GLU A 911 111.50 -17.65 -2.16
C GLU A 911 110.55 -18.59 -2.92
N LEU A 912 110.85 -18.93 -4.18
CA LEU A 912 109.91 -19.69 -5.01
C LEU A 912 109.78 -21.15 -4.56
N VAL A 913 110.89 -21.85 -4.37
CA VAL A 913 110.89 -23.24 -3.91
C VAL A 913 110.34 -23.33 -2.48
N ALA A 914 110.79 -22.46 -1.57
CA ALA A 914 110.31 -22.44 -0.19
C ALA A 914 108.79 -22.23 -0.05
N LYS A 915 108.14 -21.49 -0.97
CA LYS A 915 106.69 -21.25 -0.94
C LYS A 915 105.83 -22.28 -1.69
N LEU A 916 106.40 -23.00 -2.65
CA LEU A 916 105.68 -23.98 -3.47
C LEU A 916 105.90 -25.43 -3.02
N GLU A 917 107.05 -25.74 -2.41
CA GLU A 917 107.35 -27.07 -1.85
C GLU A 917 107.07 -27.16 -0.33
N ASP A 918 106.52 -26.12 0.32
CA ASP A 918 106.19 -26.12 1.77
C ASP A 918 105.21 -27.26 2.13
N PRO A 919 105.58 -28.20 3.02
CA PRO A 919 104.74 -29.35 3.38
C PRO A 919 103.46 -29.01 4.16
N ARG A 920 103.27 -27.76 4.61
CA ARG A 920 102.06 -27.34 5.35
C ARG A 920 100.92 -26.84 4.45
N GLU A 921 101.20 -26.50 3.20
CA GLU A 921 100.20 -26.15 2.18
C GLU A 921 100.22 -27.17 1.02
N LYS A 922 99.35 -27.04 0.01
CA LYS A 922 99.36 -27.94 -1.18
C LYS A 922 100.78 -28.06 -1.75
N HIS A 923 101.35 -29.26 -1.68
CA HIS A 923 102.71 -29.56 -2.13
C HIS A 923 102.77 -29.72 -3.67
N PHE A 924 103.60 -28.95 -4.35
CA PHE A 924 103.92 -29.11 -5.78
C PHE A 924 105.33 -29.65 -5.93
N ASN A 925 105.54 -30.68 -6.76
CA ASN A 925 106.89 -31.19 -7.05
C ASN A 925 107.54 -30.40 -8.18
N LEU A 926 108.65 -29.69 -7.91
CA LEU A 926 109.37 -28.88 -8.91
C LEU A 926 110.61 -29.60 -9.45
N CYS A 927 110.91 -29.39 -10.73
CA CYS A 927 112.16 -29.80 -11.39
C CYS A 927 113.06 -28.59 -11.67
N LEU A 928 114.33 -28.66 -11.28
CA LEU A 928 115.33 -27.60 -11.42
C LEU A 928 116.60 -28.08 -12.14
N GLU A 929 117.22 -27.21 -12.94
CA GLU A 929 118.43 -27.51 -13.72
C GLU A 929 119.62 -27.93 -12.84
N GLU A 930 119.86 -27.26 -11.70
CA GLU A 930 121.03 -27.52 -10.84
C GLU A 930 120.83 -28.69 -9.87
N ARG A 931 119.57 -29.10 -9.62
CA ARG A 931 119.21 -30.13 -8.63
C ARG A 931 118.91 -31.48 -9.26
N ASP A 932 118.16 -31.49 -10.35
CA ASP A 932 117.48 -32.70 -10.85
C ASP A 932 118.08 -33.23 -12.18
N TRP A 933 119.02 -32.51 -12.80
CA TRP A 933 119.67 -32.98 -14.02
C TRP A 933 120.74 -34.04 -13.74
N LEU A 934 120.70 -35.12 -14.51
CA LEU A 934 121.64 -36.23 -14.37
C LEU A 934 123.02 -35.82 -14.94
N PRO A 935 124.10 -35.87 -14.12
CA PRO A 935 125.45 -35.53 -14.60
C PRO A 935 125.90 -36.49 -15.70
N GLY A 936 126.40 -35.95 -16.82
CA GLY A 936 126.96 -36.73 -17.94
C GLY A 936 126.02 -36.93 -19.15
N GLN A 937 124.75 -36.51 -19.08
CA GLN A 937 123.87 -36.43 -20.26
C GLN A 937 123.98 -35.09 -21.02
N PRO A 938 123.72 -35.05 -22.34
CA PRO A 938 123.67 -33.80 -23.09
C PRO A 938 122.59 -32.85 -22.55
N VAL A 939 122.93 -31.57 -22.40
CA VAL A 939 122.05 -30.52 -21.86
C VAL A 939 120.70 -30.45 -22.59
N LEU A 940 120.68 -30.63 -23.91
CA LEU A 940 119.45 -30.59 -24.70
C LEU A 940 118.48 -31.74 -24.39
N GLU A 941 119.02 -32.90 -24.02
CA GLU A 941 118.23 -34.10 -23.72
C GLU A 941 117.63 -34.03 -22.32
N ASN A 942 118.44 -33.62 -21.33
CA ASN A 942 117.97 -33.28 -19.98
C ASN A 942 116.88 -32.19 -20.01
N LEU A 943 117.06 -31.16 -20.85
CA LEU A 943 116.09 -30.08 -21.02
C LEU A 943 114.77 -30.57 -21.63
N SER A 944 114.82 -31.35 -22.71
CA SER A 944 113.64 -31.91 -23.37
C SER A 944 112.84 -32.82 -22.42
N GLN A 945 113.55 -33.71 -21.71
CA GLN A 945 112.93 -34.64 -20.78
C GLN A 945 112.29 -33.93 -19.57
N SER A 946 112.95 -32.90 -19.03
CA SER A 946 112.40 -32.08 -17.93
C SER A 946 111.11 -31.36 -18.33
N ILE A 947 111.03 -30.87 -19.58
CA ILE A 947 109.84 -30.24 -20.13
C ILE A 947 108.71 -31.26 -20.33
N GLN A 948 108.99 -32.48 -20.83
CA GLN A 948 107.96 -33.50 -21.09
C GLN A 948 107.39 -34.13 -19.81
N LEU A 949 108.23 -34.40 -18.81
CA LEU A 949 107.84 -35.03 -17.55
C LEU A 949 107.17 -34.08 -16.55
N SER A 950 107.14 -32.78 -16.88
CA SER A 950 106.49 -31.74 -16.08
C SER A 950 105.14 -31.32 -16.69
N LYS A 951 104.16 -31.01 -15.84
CA LYS A 951 102.84 -30.53 -16.30
C LYS A 951 102.85 -29.10 -16.82
N LYS A 952 103.71 -28.24 -16.24
CA LYS A 952 103.91 -26.83 -16.62
C LYS A 952 105.40 -26.52 -16.74
N THR A 953 105.75 -25.55 -17.58
CA THR A 953 107.09 -24.96 -17.67
C THR A 953 107.00 -23.48 -17.28
N VAL A 954 107.65 -23.12 -16.17
CA VAL A 954 107.65 -21.76 -15.62
C VAL A 954 108.97 -21.08 -15.98
N PHE A 955 108.90 -19.97 -16.70
CA PHE A 955 110.07 -19.16 -17.05
C PHE A 955 110.16 -17.97 -16.11
N VAL A 956 111.27 -17.84 -15.39
CA VAL A 956 111.60 -16.68 -14.56
C VAL A 956 112.46 -15.74 -15.39
N MET A 957 111.91 -14.58 -15.73
CA MET A 957 112.42 -13.69 -16.77
C MET A 957 113.02 -12.41 -16.21
N THR A 958 114.24 -12.10 -16.67
CA THR A 958 114.91 -10.80 -16.60
C THR A 958 115.28 -10.33 -18.00
N ASP A 959 115.51 -9.02 -18.20
CA ASP A 959 115.80 -8.45 -19.52
C ASP A 959 117.12 -8.98 -20.15
N LYS A 960 118.06 -9.44 -19.32
CA LYS A 960 119.31 -10.08 -19.77
C LYS A 960 119.07 -11.53 -20.21
N TYR A 961 118.33 -12.30 -19.41
CA TYR A 961 118.12 -13.73 -19.67
C TYR A 961 117.33 -13.99 -20.98
N ALA A 962 116.36 -13.12 -21.31
CA ALA A 962 115.55 -13.24 -22.53
C ALA A 962 116.36 -13.23 -23.85
N LYS A 963 117.61 -12.74 -23.83
CA LYS A 963 118.49 -12.68 -25.00
C LYS A 963 119.42 -13.89 -25.14
N THR A 964 119.50 -14.75 -24.12
CA THR A 964 120.36 -15.93 -24.09
C THR A 964 119.86 -17.02 -25.05
N GLU A 965 120.78 -17.86 -25.53
CA GLU A 965 120.43 -18.97 -26.43
C GLU A 965 119.68 -20.09 -25.70
N ASN A 966 120.03 -20.39 -24.44
CA ASN A 966 119.35 -21.41 -23.62
C ASN A 966 117.86 -21.08 -23.42
N PHE A 967 117.53 -19.82 -23.14
CA PHE A 967 116.13 -19.38 -23.06
C PHE A 967 115.38 -19.63 -24.37
N LYS A 968 115.97 -19.24 -25.52
CA LYS A 968 115.33 -19.43 -26.82
C LYS A 968 115.04 -20.91 -27.09
N ILE A 969 116.00 -21.79 -26.79
CA ILE A 969 115.84 -23.24 -27.00
C ILE A 969 114.74 -23.81 -26.10
N ALA A 970 114.77 -23.54 -24.79
CA ALA A 970 113.77 -24.03 -23.84
C ALA A 970 112.35 -23.49 -24.17
N PHE A 971 112.27 -22.23 -24.60
CA PHE A 971 111.03 -21.58 -24.99
C PHE A 971 110.47 -22.17 -26.30
N TYR A 972 111.31 -22.42 -27.30
CA TYR A 972 110.88 -23.08 -28.55
C TYR A 972 110.38 -24.50 -28.29
N LEU A 973 111.07 -25.30 -27.48
CA LEU A 973 110.64 -26.66 -27.14
C LEU A 973 109.30 -26.68 -26.38
N SER A 974 109.12 -25.77 -25.42
CA SER A 974 107.86 -25.64 -24.68
C SER A 974 106.71 -25.15 -25.57
N HIS A 975 107.00 -24.29 -26.56
CA HIS A 975 106.00 -23.82 -27.52
C HIS A 975 105.63 -24.88 -28.56
N GLN A 976 106.58 -25.71 -28.97
CA GLN A 976 106.32 -26.84 -29.85
C GLN A 976 105.34 -27.84 -29.20
N ARG A 977 105.46 -28.09 -27.89
CA ARG A 977 104.51 -28.92 -27.14
C ARG A 977 103.08 -28.36 -27.18
N LEU A 978 102.91 -27.04 -27.16
CA LEU A 978 101.60 -26.40 -27.34
C LEU A 978 101.01 -26.66 -28.74
N ILE A 979 101.83 -26.62 -29.79
CA ILE A 979 101.37 -26.83 -31.17
C ILE A 979 101.04 -28.31 -31.42
N ASP A 980 101.91 -29.22 -30.97
CA ASP A 980 101.84 -30.65 -31.27
C ASP A 980 100.82 -31.37 -30.37
N GLU A 981 100.83 -31.11 -29.06
CA GLU A 981 99.96 -31.79 -28.07
C GLU A 981 98.68 -30.98 -27.75
N LYS A 982 98.55 -29.75 -28.27
CA LYS A 982 97.43 -28.81 -28.03
C LYS A 982 97.23 -28.44 -26.56
N VAL A 983 98.32 -28.39 -25.80
CA VAL A 983 98.33 -28.15 -24.35
C VAL A 983 99.22 -26.95 -24.02
N ASP A 984 98.68 -25.93 -23.35
CA ASP A 984 99.45 -24.76 -22.93
C ASP A 984 100.17 -24.98 -21.60
N VAL A 985 101.46 -25.30 -21.68
CA VAL A 985 102.32 -25.56 -20.53
C VAL A 985 103.07 -24.32 -20.01
N ILE A 986 103.07 -23.20 -20.74
CA ILE A 986 104.00 -22.07 -20.46
C ILE A 986 103.42 -21.09 -19.44
N ILE A 987 104.18 -20.80 -18.39
CA ILE A 987 103.93 -19.71 -17.43
C ILE A 987 105.14 -18.76 -17.44
N LEU A 988 104.91 -17.46 -17.49
CA LEU A 988 105.96 -16.43 -17.49
C LEU A 988 105.90 -15.61 -16.21
N ILE A 989 106.99 -15.55 -15.47
CA ILE A 989 107.16 -14.72 -14.28
C ILE A 989 108.19 -13.64 -14.59
N PHE A 990 107.80 -12.37 -14.43
CA PHE A 990 108.70 -11.22 -14.62
C PHE A 990 109.09 -10.63 -13.27
N LEU A 991 110.38 -10.65 -12.95
CA LEU A 991 110.91 -10.03 -11.72
C LEU A 991 111.11 -8.51 -11.89
N GLU A 992 111.25 -8.06 -13.14
CA GLU A 992 111.42 -6.66 -13.53
C GLU A 992 110.32 -6.23 -14.49
N LYS A 993 110.12 -4.91 -14.66
CA LYS A 993 109.08 -4.40 -15.56
C LYS A 993 109.39 -4.82 -17.01
N PRO A 994 108.41 -5.32 -17.78
CA PRO A 994 108.69 -6.04 -19.02
C PRO A 994 109.14 -5.15 -20.18
N LEU A 995 109.85 -5.76 -21.14
CA LEU A 995 109.99 -5.33 -22.53
C LEU A 995 108.62 -5.08 -23.19
N GLN A 996 108.07 -3.88 -22.99
CA GLN A 996 106.73 -3.50 -23.48
C GLN A 996 106.57 -3.54 -25.01
N LYS A 997 107.64 -3.71 -25.79
CA LYS A 997 107.61 -3.71 -27.26
C LYS A 997 107.45 -5.09 -27.92
N SER A 998 107.46 -6.19 -27.16
CA SER A 998 107.26 -7.54 -27.74
C SER A 998 105.79 -7.78 -28.10
N LYS A 999 105.50 -7.91 -29.40
CA LYS A 999 104.13 -8.19 -29.91
C LYS A 999 103.56 -9.51 -29.36
N PHE A 1000 104.42 -10.52 -29.14
CA PHE A 1000 103.99 -11.82 -28.61
C PHE A 1000 103.51 -11.73 -27.16
N LEU A 1001 104.21 -10.99 -26.29
CA LEU A 1001 103.81 -10.82 -24.89
C LEU A 1001 102.51 -10.02 -24.76
N GLN A 1002 102.33 -8.99 -25.59
CA GLN A 1002 101.08 -8.23 -25.63
C GLN A 1002 99.90 -9.11 -26.08
N LEU A 1003 100.12 -9.99 -27.05
CA LEU A 1003 99.11 -10.93 -27.52
C LEU A 1003 98.79 -11.98 -26.44
N ARG A 1004 99.80 -12.59 -25.83
CA ARG A 1004 99.62 -13.62 -24.78
C ARG A 1004 98.99 -13.03 -23.50
N LYS A 1005 99.31 -11.79 -23.13
CA LYS A 1005 98.65 -11.09 -22.00
C LYS A 1005 97.16 -10.85 -22.26
N ARG A 1006 96.74 -10.71 -23.53
CA ARG A 1006 95.33 -10.60 -23.92
C ARG A 1006 94.63 -11.96 -24.03
N LEU A 1007 95.32 -12.98 -24.53
CA LEU A 1007 94.74 -14.31 -24.77
C LEU A 1007 94.76 -15.24 -23.54
N CYS A 1008 95.78 -15.13 -22.69
CA CYS A 1008 96.03 -16.00 -21.53
C CYS A 1008 96.59 -15.19 -20.36
N GLY A 1009 95.83 -14.19 -19.90
CA GLY A 1009 96.26 -13.24 -18.86
C GLY A 1009 96.68 -13.87 -17.53
N SER A 1010 96.16 -15.06 -17.19
CA SER A 1010 96.51 -15.79 -15.96
C SER A 1010 97.87 -16.51 -16.01
N SER A 1011 98.47 -16.67 -17.20
CA SER A 1011 99.78 -17.34 -17.39
C SER A 1011 100.98 -16.38 -17.36
N VAL A 1012 100.72 -15.07 -17.26
CA VAL A 1012 101.76 -14.03 -17.24
C VAL A 1012 101.67 -13.28 -15.92
N LEU A 1013 102.65 -13.49 -15.05
CA LEU A 1013 102.68 -12.96 -13.69
C LEU A 1013 103.85 -11.98 -13.54
N GLU A 1014 103.61 -10.87 -12.87
CA GLU A 1014 104.61 -9.84 -12.59
C GLU A 1014 104.84 -9.79 -11.09
N TRP A 1015 106.10 -9.86 -10.67
CA TRP A 1015 106.47 -9.79 -9.26
C TRP A 1015 106.20 -8.38 -8.73
N PRO A 1016 105.32 -8.21 -7.73
CA PRO A 1016 104.92 -6.89 -7.30
C PRO A 1016 106.01 -6.26 -6.42
N ARG A 1017 106.30 -4.98 -6.68
CA ARG A 1017 107.24 -4.18 -5.88
C ARG A 1017 106.71 -3.84 -4.48
N ASN A 1018 105.41 -4.01 -4.26
CA ASN A 1018 104.76 -3.77 -2.97
C ASN A 1018 104.65 -5.09 -2.19
N PRO A 1019 105.25 -5.22 -0.99
CA PRO A 1019 105.21 -6.45 -0.19
C PRO A 1019 103.80 -6.93 0.16
N GLN A 1020 102.85 -6.01 0.31
CA GLN A 1020 101.45 -6.34 0.63
C GLN A 1020 100.72 -7.05 -0.52
N ALA A 1021 101.25 -7.01 -1.73
CA ALA A 1021 100.69 -7.70 -2.90
C ALA A 1021 101.33 -9.08 -3.16
N HIS A 1022 102.36 -9.49 -2.41
CA HIS A 1022 102.99 -10.81 -2.55
C HIS A 1022 102.03 -11.99 -2.30
N PRO A 1023 101.14 -11.97 -1.28
CA PRO A 1023 100.19 -13.08 -1.07
C PRO A 1023 99.26 -13.31 -2.27
N TYR A 1024 98.85 -12.23 -2.93
CA TYR A 1024 98.01 -12.31 -4.14
C TYR A 1024 98.78 -12.92 -5.32
N PHE A 1025 100.06 -12.55 -5.50
CA PHE A 1025 100.92 -13.14 -6.52
C PHE A 1025 101.07 -14.66 -6.31
N TRP A 1026 101.36 -15.09 -5.09
CA TRP A 1026 101.53 -16.52 -4.78
C TRP A 1026 100.25 -17.33 -4.98
N GLN A 1027 99.09 -16.76 -4.64
CA GLN A 1027 97.80 -17.39 -4.91
C GLN A 1027 97.52 -17.49 -6.41
N CYS A 1028 97.87 -16.47 -7.20
CA CYS A 1028 97.75 -16.51 -8.66
C CYS A 1028 98.66 -17.58 -9.28
N LEU A 1029 99.91 -17.70 -8.81
CA LEU A 1029 100.86 -18.70 -9.28
C LEU A 1029 100.41 -20.12 -8.95
N LYS A 1030 99.97 -20.38 -7.70
CA LYS A 1030 99.44 -21.69 -7.27
C LYS A 1030 98.20 -22.09 -8.08
N ASN A 1031 97.32 -21.13 -8.40
CA ASN A 1031 96.16 -21.39 -9.25
C ASN A 1031 96.56 -21.69 -10.70
N ALA A 1032 97.54 -20.96 -11.26
CA ALA A 1032 98.03 -21.18 -12.63
C ALA A 1032 98.72 -22.54 -12.79
N LEU A 1033 99.43 -23.01 -11.76
CA LEU A 1033 100.03 -24.34 -11.69
C LEU A 1033 99.00 -25.46 -11.54
N ALA A 1034 97.92 -25.23 -10.79
CA ALA A 1034 96.87 -26.22 -10.54
C ALA A 1034 95.81 -26.31 -11.66
N THR A 1035 95.74 -25.34 -12.58
CA THR A 1035 94.79 -25.35 -13.70
C THR A 1035 95.15 -26.37 -14.78
N ASP A 1036 94.17 -27.19 -15.15
CA ASP A 1036 94.32 -28.26 -16.14
C ASP A 1036 94.58 -27.72 -17.56
N ASN A 1037 95.40 -28.47 -18.28
CA ASN A 1037 96.11 -28.13 -19.50
C ASN A 1037 95.21 -27.95 -20.74
N HIS A 1038 93.96 -28.41 -20.68
CA HIS A 1038 93.02 -28.40 -21.80
C HIS A 1038 91.95 -27.30 -21.76
N VAL A 1039 91.80 -26.57 -20.65
CA VAL A 1039 90.54 -25.86 -20.39
C VAL A 1039 90.52 -24.42 -20.91
N THR A 1040 91.66 -23.78 -21.20
CA THR A 1040 91.68 -22.33 -21.49
C THR A 1040 91.60 -21.95 -22.98
N TYR A 1041 91.91 -22.85 -23.92
CA TYR A 1041 91.98 -22.50 -25.35
C TYR A 1041 90.79 -22.97 -26.21
N SER A 1042 89.78 -23.63 -25.64
CA SER A 1042 88.79 -24.36 -26.44
C SER A 1042 87.57 -23.58 -26.94
N GLN A 1043 87.41 -22.29 -26.63
CA GLN A 1043 86.25 -21.50 -27.10
C GLN A 1043 86.55 -20.39 -28.14
N VAL A 1044 87.76 -19.83 -28.20
CA VAL A 1044 88.05 -18.77 -29.20
C VAL A 1044 88.63 -19.33 -30.51
N PHE A 1045 89.21 -20.54 -30.49
CA PHE A 1045 89.80 -21.17 -31.68
C PHE A 1045 88.86 -22.14 -32.44
N LYS A 1046 87.60 -22.29 -32.00
CA LYS A 1046 86.59 -23.12 -32.68
C LYS A 1046 85.68 -22.34 -33.63
N GLU A 1047 85.78 -21.02 -33.72
CA GLU A 1047 84.95 -20.19 -34.61
C GLU A 1047 85.69 -19.62 -35.83
N THR A 1048 86.92 -20.08 -36.09
CA THR A 1048 87.63 -19.76 -37.34
C THR A 1048 88.19 -21.03 -37.99
N VAL A 1049 87.28 -21.91 -38.40
CA VAL A 1049 87.31 -22.60 -39.69
C VAL A 1049 85.88 -22.59 -40.24
#